data_AF-A0A7V9K4F4-F1
#
_entry.id   AF-A0A7V9K4F4-F1
#
_cell.length_a   1.000
_cell.length_b   1.000
_cell.length_c   1.000
_cell.angle_alpha   90.00
_cell.angle_beta   90.00
_cell.angle_gamma   90.00
#
_symmetry.space_group_name_H-M   'P 1'
#
loop_
_entity.id
_entity.type
_entity.pdbx_description
1 polymer ?
#
loop_
_entity_poly.entity_id
_entity_poly.type
_entity_poly.pdbx_seq_one_letter_code
_entity_poly.pdbx_strand_id
1 'polypeptide(L)'
;MTAEIPVDRERAQTQWHELRRTLERAGAHVEEIEPQEGWPDMVFAANAGIVAGHTFVPAVMRNVERVGERTFFDHWMTEHGFNVDALPGGLPQEGAGDALPFAGRLVAGHQTRSSAEAYGELAEATGADVLAVELQNPWYHVDLAFCPLDDEHAIVYPPAFGEEGWARLAEHIPHPIVLDPAEAELFCANSVVVGRTVVMPACPPRLRAELEALGFEPVVVDVSEFLKAGGGPRCLTLALDVPREALGVGPVARNYSPLPVTIASGEGAWVTDTDGNRYLDGLAGYSALNFGHRHPVLVAAAQNQLDRLTLTSRAFGNAELEPFARELAELCGKDLVLPMNTGAEAVETAIKTARKWGYDRKGVAPGRAKIVVCDGNFHGRTTTIVSFSDDHGAREGFGPFTPGFESVPFGDAQALARALEDPDVVAFLLEPIQGEAGVIIPPEGYLAGVRRLCSERGVLMIADEIQSGLARTGRTFACDHEGVVPDIYVLGKALGGGILPLSAVAADENVLGVFHPGEHGSTFGGNPLACAVGRSVLGLLSTGEFQHRSSYYGERLARSLEGARLPGVAAIRARGLWLGIDLDGRGPTGRELSERLLRLGLLAKDTHGHTIRIAPPLVIGDAEVDFIVNRFVQALGARYSAQLAA
;
A
#
# COMPACT_ATOMS: atom_id res chain seq x y z
N MET A 1 -20.71 -34.98 -29.59
CA MET A 1 -22.19 -34.97 -29.66
C MET A 1 -22.70 -36.09 -28.76
N THR A 2 -22.60 -35.88 -27.45
CA THR A 2 -23.28 -36.70 -26.44
C THR A 2 -24.76 -36.34 -26.52
N ALA A 3 -25.65 -37.34 -26.56
CA ALA A 3 -27.08 -37.10 -26.58
C ALA A 3 -27.48 -36.29 -25.35
N GLU A 4 -28.18 -35.17 -25.52
CA GLU A 4 -28.79 -34.43 -24.42
C GLU A 4 -29.70 -35.39 -23.65
N ILE A 5 -29.37 -35.64 -22.38
CA ILE A 5 -30.24 -36.41 -21.49
C ILE A 5 -31.37 -35.45 -21.10
N PRO A 6 -32.64 -35.73 -21.45
CA PRO A 6 -33.73 -34.84 -21.10
C PRO A 6 -33.85 -34.69 -19.58
N VAL A 7 -34.10 -33.44 -19.15
CA VAL A 7 -34.35 -33.08 -17.75
C VAL A 7 -35.79 -33.39 -17.39
N ASP A 8 -36.00 -34.09 -16.27
CA ASP A 8 -37.30 -34.27 -15.66
C ASP A 8 -37.61 -33.04 -14.79
N ARG A 9 -38.50 -32.18 -15.28
CA ARG A 9 -38.82 -30.90 -14.65
C ARG A 9 -39.50 -31.05 -13.29
N GLU A 10 -40.37 -32.05 -13.13
CA GLU A 10 -41.08 -32.28 -11.86
C GLU A 10 -40.10 -32.79 -10.80
N ARG A 11 -39.19 -33.68 -11.21
CA ARG A 11 -38.11 -34.13 -10.35
C ARG A 11 -37.14 -32.99 -9.99
N ALA A 12 -36.74 -32.16 -10.95
CA ALA A 12 -35.85 -31.02 -10.70
C ALA A 12 -36.46 -30.04 -9.68
N GLN A 13 -37.76 -29.71 -9.80
CA GLN A 13 -38.47 -28.88 -8.82
C GLN A 13 -38.49 -29.52 -7.42
N THR A 14 -38.76 -30.83 -7.35
CA THR A 14 -38.74 -31.57 -6.08
C THR A 14 -37.35 -31.53 -5.42
N GLN A 15 -36.29 -31.73 -6.22
CA GLN A 15 -34.91 -31.67 -5.78
C GLN A 15 -34.52 -30.26 -5.29
N TRP A 16 -34.92 -29.21 -6.00
CA TRP A 16 -34.73 -27.82 -5.58
C TRP A 16 -35.41 -27.54 -4.22
N HIS A 17 -36.69 -27.93 -4.07
CA HIS A 17 -37.41 -27.73 -2.81
C HIS A 17 -36.80 -28.53 -1.63
N GLU A 18 -36.18 -29.68 -1.89
CA GLU A 18 -35.44 -30.41 -0.86
C GLU A 18 -34.12 -29.72 -0.51
N LEU A 19 -33.38 -29.21 -1.50
CA LEU A 19 -32.17 -28.41 -1.27
C LEU A 19 -32.48 -27.19 -0.40
N ARG A 20 -33.48 -26.38 -0.79
CA ARG A 20 -33.94 -25.22 -0.01
C ARG A 20 -34.25 -25.59 1.44
N ARG A 21 -35.11 -26.60 1.65
CA ARG A 21 -35.49 -27.04 3.01
C ARG A 21 -34.30 -27.58 3.80
N THR A 22 -33.28 -28.11 3.13
CA THR A 22 -32.05 -28.59 3.78
C THR A 22 -31.19 -27.42 4.23
N LEU A 23 -31.03 -26.39 3.39
CA LEU A 23 -30.33 -25.15 3.74
C LEU A 23 -31.03 -24.42 4.90
N GLU A 24 -32.35 -24.29 4.87
CA GLU A 24 -33.15 -23.70 5.96
C GLU A 24 -32.99 -24.49 7.26
N ARG A 25 -32.98 -25.84 7.20
CA ARG A 25 -32.73 -26.70 8.37
C ARG A 25 -31.31 -26.57 8.91
N ALA A 26 -30.33 -26.28 8.04
CA ALA A 26 -28.96 -26.00 8.42
C ALA A 26 -28.78 -24.61 9.06
N GLY A 27 -29.81 -23.75 9.01
CA GLY A 27 -29.81 -22.43 9.63
C GLY A 27 -29.64 -21.26 8.66
N ALA A 28 -29.65 -21.51 7.34
CA ALA A 28 -29.62 -20.45 6.35
C ALA A 28 -31.00 -19.79 6.19
N HIS A 29 -31.02 -18.50 5.85
CA HIS A 29 -32.19 -17.83 5.29
C HIS A 29 -32.07 -17.86 3.76
N VAL A 30 -33.06 -18.43 3.07
CA VAL A 30 -33.02 -18.59 1.61
C VAL A 30 -33.98 -17.59 0.96
N GLU A 31 -33.40 -16.71 0.15
CA GLU A 31 -34.14 -15.83 -0.77
C GLU A 31 -34.24 -16.50 -2.16
N GLU A 32 -35.31 -16.20 -2.89
CA GLU A 32 -35.58 -16.77 -4.21
C GLU A 32 -35.68 -15.69 -5.29
N ILE A 33 -35.25 -16.03 -6.50
CA ILE A 33 -35.46 -15.23 -7.71
C ILE A 33 -36.43 -16.00 -8.63
N GLU A 34 -37.44 -15.30 -9.14
CA GLU A 34 -38.42 -15.90 -10.04
C GLU A 34 -37.77 -16.24 -11.40
N PRO A 35 -37.91 -17.48 -11.89
CA PRO A 35 -37.34 -17.89 -13.16
C PRO A 35 -37.98 -17.13 -14.32
N GLN A 36 -37.19 -16.80 -15.34
CA GLN A 36 -37.66 -16.02 -16.50
C GLN A 36 -37.77 -16.89 -17.75
N GLU A 37 -38.85 -16.71 -18.50
CA GLU A 37 -39.05 -17.41 -19.76
C GLU A 37 -37.94 -17.03 -20.77
N GLY A 38 -37.36 -18.03 -21.42
CA GLY A 38 -36.24 -17.84 -22.36
C GLY A 38 -34.84 -17.90 -21.73
N TRP A 39 -34.72 -18.00 -20.40
CA TRP A 39 -33.42 -18.02 -19.70
C TRP A 39 -33.30 -19.25 -18.76
N PRO A 40 -33.09 -20.46 -19.31
CA PRO A 40 -33.16 -21.71 -18.54
C PRO A 40 -32.03 -21.88 -17.51
N ASP A 41 -30.89 -21.22 -17.68
CA ASP A 41 -29.72 -21.36 -16.82
C ASP A 41 -29.73 -20.39 -15.62
N MET A 42 -30.80 -19.59 -15.45
CA MET A 42 -30.99 -18.76 -14.24
C MET A 42 -31.02 -19.55 -12.94
N VAL A 43 -31.23 -20.86 -13.00
CA VAL A 43 -31.14 -21.77 -11.85
C VAL A 43 -29.73 -21.81 -11.25
N PHE A 44 -28.67 -21.45 -12.02
CA PHE A 44 -27.30 -21.43 -11.54
C PHE A 44 -26.93 -20.07 -10.93
N ALA A 45 -27.54 -19.75 -9.79
CA ALA A 45 -27.40 -18.47 -9.11
C ALA A 45 -25.94 -18.10 -8.76
N ALA A 46 -25.05 -19.09 -8.53
CA ALA A 46 -23.63 -18.82 -8.29
C ALA A 46 -22.96 -18.05 -9.44
N ASN A 47 -23.45 -18.25 -10.67
CA ASN A 47 -22.91 -17.63 -11.88
C ASN A 47 -23.44 -16.20 -12.10
N ALA A 48 -24.33 -15.70 -11.23
CA ALA A 48 -24.87 -14.35 -11.35
C ALA A 48 -23.82 -13.27 -11.09
N GLY A 49 -22.90 -13.53 -10.16
CA GLY A 49 -21.87 -12.58 -9.74
C GLY A 49 -21.25 -12.94 -8.41
N ILE A 50 -20.57 -11.97 -7.79
CA ILE A 50 -19.88 -12.12 -6.50
C ILE A 50 -20.43 -11.09 -5.53
N VAL A 51 -20.67 -11.51 -4.28
CA VAL A 51 -21.08 -10.61 -3.19
C VAL A 51 -19.89 -10.30 -2.30
N ALA A 52 -19.70 -9.02 -2.00
CA ALA A 52 -18.67 -8.48 -1.13
C ALA A 52 -19.27 -7.45 -0.17
N GLY A 53 -19.79 -7.90 0.98
CA GLY A 53 -20.60 -7.07 1.85
C GLY A 53 -21.87 -6.59 1.15
N HIS A 54 -22.04 -5.27 1.03
CA HIS A 54 -23.17 -4.67 0.32
C HIS A 54 -22.91 -4.41 -1.17
N THR A 55 -21.79 -4.88 -1.73
CA THR A 55 -21.50 -4.77 -3.15
C THR A 55 -21.77 -6.09 -3.84
N PHE A 56 -22.51 -6.05 -4.95
CA PHE A 56 -22.66 -7.16 -5.88
C PHE A 56 -21.90 -6.82 -7.16
N VAL A 57 -20.95 -7.68 -7.53
CA VAL A 57 -20.19 -7.58 -8.77
C VAL A 57 -20.79 -8.55 -9.79
N PRO A 58 -21.53 -8.07 -10.81
CA PRO A 58 -22.17 -8.94 -11.79
C PRO A 58 -21.16 -9.74 -12.60
N ALA A 59 -21.52 -10.98 -12.92
CA ALA A 59 -20.75 -11.81 -13.81
C ALA A 59 -20.74 -11.26 -15.25
N VAL A 60 -19.65 -11.54 -15.95
CA VAL A 60 -19.49 -11.31 -17.39
C VAL A 60 -19.33 -12.67 -18.07
N MET A 61 -20.44 -13.21 -18.55
CA MET A 61 -20.51 -14.56 -19.10
C MET A 61 -19.98 -14.63 -20.54
N ARG A 62 -19.21 -15.67 -20.88
CA ARG A 62 -18.78 -15.90 -22.28
C ARG A 62 -19.89 -16.46 -23.16
N ASN A 63 -20.84 -17.20 -22.59
CA ASN A 63 -21.92 -17.81 -23.35
C ASN A 63 -23.01 -16.76 -23.67
N VAL A 64 -23.17 -16.45 -24.96
CA VAL A 64 -24.14 -15.47 -25.47
C VAL A 64 -25.57 -15.79 -25.03
N GLU A 65 -25.91 -17.08 -24.92
CA GLU A 65 -27.24 -17.54 -24.51
C GLU A 65 -27.59 -17.22 -23.05
N ARG A 66 -26.59 -16.82 -22.24
CA ARG A 66 -26.77 -16.50 -20.82
C ARG A 66 -26.60 -15.01 -20.50
N VAL A 67 -26.10 -14.21 -21.45
CA VAL A 67 -25.79 -12.78 -21.24
C VAL A 67 -27.01 -11.98 -20.75
N GLY A 68 -28.22 -12.32 -21.19
CA GLY A 68 -29.43 -11.61 -20.76
C GLY A 68 -29.91 -11.94 -19.35
N GLU A 69 -29.44 -13.04 -18.74
CA GLU A 69 -29.74 -13.40 -17.34
C GLU A 69 -29.34 -12.29 -16.37
N ARG A 70 -28.20 -11.64 -16.64
CA ARG A 70 -27.63 -10.57 -15.83
C ARG A 70 -28.62 -9.47 -15.49
N THR A 71 -29.47 -9.08 -16.45
CA THR A 71 -30.43 -7.98 -16.25
C THR A 71 -31.37 -8.27 -15.07
N PHE A 72 -31.76 -9.54 -14.89
CA PHE A 72 -32.66 -9.94 -13.82
C PHE A 72 -31.95 -10.00 -12.46
N PHE A 73 -30.71 -10.49 -12.43
CA PHE A 73 -29.90 -10.50 -11.21
C PHE A 73 -29.54 -9.09 -10.74
N ASP A 74 -29.11 -8.20 -11.65
CA ASP A 74 -28.77 -6.81 -11.33
C ASP A 74 -29.99 -6.07 -10.74
N HIS A 75 -31.17 -6.29 -11.34
CA HIS A 75 -32.42 -5.70 -10.85
C HIS A 75 -32.78 -6.24 -9.46
N TRP A 76 -32.79 -7.56 -9.29
CA TRP A 76 -33.10 -8.20 -8.01
C TRP A 76 -32.15 -7.71 -6.91
N MET A 77 -30.84 -7.69 -7.17
CA MET A 77 -29.83 -7.22 -6.21
C MET A 77 -30.05 -5.76 -5.79
N THR A 78 -30.37 -4.89 -6.75
CA THR A 78 -30.66 -3.47 -6.47
C THR A 78 -31.90 -3.33 -5.56
N GLU A 79 -32.97 -4.06 -5.85
CA GLU A 79 -34.19 -4.04 -5.03
C GLU A 79 -33.98 -4.56 -3.60
N HIS A 80 -32.99 -5.43 -3.41
CA HIS A 80 -32.59 -5.99 -2.12
C HIS A 80 -31.48 -5.18 -1.43
N GLY A 81 -31.17 -3.98 -1.93
CA GLY A 81 -30.29 -3.02 -1.27
C GLY A 81 -28.80 -3.21 -1.51
N PHE A 82 -28.42 -4.01 -2.51
CA PHE A 82 -27.02 -4.13 -2.93
C PHE A 82 -26.62 -3.01 -3.89
N ASN A 83 -25.38 -2.56 -3.78
CA ASN A 83 -24.73 -1.72 -4.78
C ASN A 83 -24.23 -2.63 -5.91
N VAL A 84 -24.81 -2.49 -7.10
CA VAL A 84 -24.38 -3.23 -8.28
C VAL A 84 -23.20 -2.51 -8.93
N ASP A 85 -22.03 -3.13 -8.93
CA ASP A 85 -20.77 -2.56 -9.44
C ASP A 85 -20.14 -3.45 -10.50
N ALA A 86 -20.23 -3.03 -11.76
CA ALA A 86 -19.80 -3.84 -12.89
C ALA A 86 -18.32 -3.65 -13.20
N LEU A 87 -17.64 -4.76 -13.55
CA LEU A 87 -16.25 -4.72 -14.01
C LEU A 87 -16.12 -3.84 -15.27
N PRO A 88 -15.30 -2.78 -15.25
CA PRO A 88 -15.26 -1.76 -16.29
C PRO A 88 -14.73 -2.27 -17.63
N GLY A 89 -13.83 -3.25 -17.64
CA GLY A 89 -13.24 -3.81 -18.85
C GLY A 89 -14.14 -4.81 -19.57
N GLY A 90 -15.23 -5.26 -18.93
CA GLY A 90 -16.11 -6.29 -19.50
C GLY A 90 -15.37 -7.59 -19.78
N LEU A 91 -14.32 -7.88 -19.02
CA LEU A 91 -13.54 -9.11 -19.14
C LEU A 91 -14.32 -10.28 -18.54
N PRO A 92 -14.29 -11.47 -19.17
CA PRO A 92 -15.09 -12.59 -18.69
C PRO A 92 -14.76 -13.05 -17.27
N GLN A 93 -15.81 -13.18 -16.45
CA GLN A 93 -15.77 -13.57 -15.05
C GLN A 93 -17.12 -14.22 -14.71
N GLU A 94 -17.17 -15.51 -14.39
CA GLU A 94 -18.45 -16.25 -14.17
C GLU A 94 -18.83 -16.36 -12.68
N GLY A 95 -18.75 -15.24 -11.95
CA GLY A 95 -19.30 -15.10 -10.61
C GLY A 95 -18.65 -16.01 -9.55
N ALA A 96 -19.47 -16.42 -8.58
CA ALA A 96 -19.10 -17.26 -7.45
C ALA A 96 -18.84 -18.74 -7.81
N GLY A 97 -19.12 -19.18 -9.04
CA GLY A 97 -18.64 -20.48 -9.53
C GLY A 97 -17.11 -20.49 -9.73
N ASP A 98 -16.57 -19.35 -10.15
CA ASP A 98 -15.13 -19.17 -10.43
C ASP A 98 -14.37 -18.40 -9.36
N ALA A 99 -15.02 -17.72 -8.42
CA ALA A 99 -14.33 -16.96 -7.38
C ALA A 99 -14.98 -17.21 -6.00
N LEU A 100 -14.26 -17.89 -5.13
CA LEU A 100 -14.75 -18.27 -3.81
C LEU A 100 -13.98 -17.56 -2.69
N PRO A 101 -14.67 -17.03 -1.66
CA PRO A 101 -14.02 -16.49 -0.47
C PRO A 101 -13.34 -17.62 0.31
N PHE A 102 -12.09 -17.42 0.71
CA PHE A 102 -11.36 -18.35 1.56
C PHE A 102 -10.21 -17.63 2.29
N ALA A 103 -10.14 -17.77 3.61
CA ALA A 103 -9.03 -17.26 4.43
C ALA A 103 -8.68 -15.78 4.15
N GLY A 104 -9.69 -14.93 4.05
CA GLY A 104 -9.52 -13.49 3.83
C GLY A 104 -9.10 -13.09 2.40
N ARG A 105 -9.44 -13.88 1.38
CA ARG A 105 -9.19 -13.56 -0.04
C ARG A 105 -10.20 -14.23 -0.95
N LEU A 106 -10.14 -13.94 -2.25
CA LEU A 106 -10.85 -14.70 -3.29
C LEU A 106 -9.88 -15.67 -3.97
N VAL A 107 -10.24 -16.96 -4.01
CA VAL A 107 -9.58 -17.95 -4.88
C VAL A 107 -10.34 -17.97 -6.20
N ALA A 108 -9.70 -17.55 -7.27
CA ALA A 108 -10.36 -17.27 -8.54
C ALA A 108 -9.77 -18.08 -9.72
N GLY A 109 -10.58 -18.90 -10.38
CA GLY A 109 -10.14 -19.86 -11.40
C GLY A 109 -10.34 -19.37 -12.83
N HIS A 110 -9.28 -19.38 -13.65
CA HIS A 110 -9.34 -18.96 -15.05
C HIS A 110 -9.02 -20.10 -16.01
N GLN A 111 -9.46 -19.95 -17.27
CA GLN A 111 -9.05 -20.64 -18.51
C GLN A 111 -10.21 -20.64 -19.52
N THR A 112 -11.25 -21.42 -19.21
CA THR A 112 -12.35 -21.71 -20.16
C THR A 112 -13.50 -20.71 -20.04
N ARG A 113 -13.86 -20.33 -18.81
CA ARG A 113 -15.01 -19.47 -18.49
C ARG A 113 -14.57 -18.07 -18.09
N SER A 114 -13.68 -17.95 -17.11
CA SER A 114 -13.13 -16.68 -16.67
C SER A 114 -11.73 -16.37 -17.24
N SER A 115 -11.40 -15.08 -17.33
CA SER A 115 -10.08 -14.56 -17.75
C SER A 115 -9.23 -14.21 -16.54
N ALA A 116 -7.92 -14.52 -16.58
CA ALA A 116 -7.00 -14.10 -15.52
C ALA A 116 -6.91 -12.57 -15.40
N GLU A 117 -7.05 -11.86 -16.52
CA GLU A 117 -6.99 -10.41 -16.60
C GLU A 117 -8.17 -9.74 -15.87
N ALA A 118 -9.32 -10.40 -15.77
CA ALA A 118 -10.50 -9.87 -15.07
C ALA A 118 -10.27 -9.72 -13.56
N TYR A 119 -9.28 -10.42 -13.00
CA TYR A 119 -9.08 -10.48 -11.56
C TYR A 119 -8.39 -9.27 -10.95
N GLY A 120 -7.70 -8.45 -11.77
CA GLY A 120 -7.29 -7.11 -11.34
C GLY A 120 -8.51 -6.23 -11.08
N GLU A 121 -9.46 -6.20 -12.01
CA GLU A 121 -10.71 -5.44 -11.86
C GLU A 121 -11.59 -6.00 -10.73
N LEU A 122 -11.63 -7.33 -10.58
CA LEU A 122 -12.34 -7.97 -9.48
C LEU A 122 -11.72 -7.61 -8.12
N ALA A 123 -10.40 -7.61 -8.04
CA ALA A 123 -9.67 -7.16 -6.86
C ALA A 123 -9.92 -5.68 -6.60
N GLU A 124 -10.18 -4.83 -7.59
CA GLU A 124 -10.55 -3.43 -7.35
C GLU A 124 -12.00 -3.28 -6.86
N ALA A 125 -12.95 -3.94 -7.54
CA ALA A 125 -14.39 -3.84 -7.26
C ALA A 125 -14.75 -4.40 -5.87
N THR A 126 -14.21 -5.56 -5.52
CA THR A 126 -14.38 -6.16 -4.19
C THR A 126 -13.36 -5.60 -3.18
N GLY A 127 -12.20 -5.20 -3.70
CA GLY A 127 -11.02 -4.88 -2.94
C GLY A 127 -10.34 -6.08 -2.26
N ALA A 128 -10.84 -7.28 -2.49
CA ALA A 128 -10.25 -8.50 -1.97
C ALA A 128 -8.85 -8.70 -2.58
N ASP A 129 -7.97 -9.37 -1.84
CA ASP A 129 -6.85 -10.05 -2.50
C ASP A 129 -7.44 -11.17 -3.38
N VAL A 130 -6.94 -11.31 -4.61
CA VAL A 130 -7.42 -12.33 -5.55
C VAL A 130 -6.28 -13.25 -5.92
N LEU A 131 -6.36 -14.49 -5.43
CA LEU A 131 -5.49 -15.58 -5.80
C LEU A 131 -6.00 -16.23 -7.08
N ALA A 132 -5.45 -15.81 -8.22
CA ALA A 132 -5.72 -16.44 -9.51
C ALA A 132 -5.10 -17.85 -9.57
N VAL A 133 -5.91 -18.84 -9.96
CA VAL A 133 -5.49 -20.23 -10.18
C VAL A 133 -5.90 -20.70 -11.57
N GLU A 134 -4.99 -21.38 -12.26
CA GLU A 134 -5.28 -21.95 -13.58
C GLU A 134 -6.07 -23.26 -13.42
N LEU A 135 -7.19 -23.41 -14.13
CA LEU A 135 -8.02 -24.62 -14.11
C LEU A 135 -7.68 -25.60 -15.25
N GLN A 136 -7.76 -26.91 -14.97
CA GLN A 136 -7.48 -27.99 -15.92
C GLN A 136 -8.77 -28.70 -16.34
N ASN A 137 -8.94 -28.94 -17.65
CA ASN A 137 -10.09 -29.69 -18.15
C ASN A 137 -10.19 -31.10 -17.53
N PRO A 138 -11.40 -31.60 -17.19
CA PRO A 138 -12.71 -31.01 -17.47
C PRO A 138 -13.23 -30.02 -16.41
N TRP A 139 -12.42 -29.62 -15.43
CA TRP A 139 -12.81 -28.71 -14.35
C TRP A 139 -12.80 -27.27 -14.87
N TYR A 140 -13.98 -26.75 -15.21
CA TYR A 140 -14.12 -25.41 -15.80
C TYR A 140 -14.55 -24.34 -14.80
N HIS A 141 -14.90 -24.74 -13.57
CA HIS A 141 -15.15 -23.85 -12.44
C HIS A 141 -14.38 -24.29 -11.19
N VAL A 142 -14.04 -23.31 -10.35
CA VAL A 142 -13.36 -23.56 -9.06
C VAL A 142 -14.23 -24.40 -8.14
N ASP A 143 -15.52 -24.10 -8.08
CA ASP A 143 -16.48 -24.77 -7.20
C ASP A 143 -16.70 -26.28 -7.50
N LEU A 144 -16.22 -26.78 -8.63
CA LEU A 144 -16.24 -28.20 -8.96
C LEU A 144 -15.10 -28.97 -8.27
N ALA A 145 -14.05 -28.27 -7.86
CA ALA A 145 -12.82 -28.86 -7.33
C ALA A 145 -12.34 -28.24 -6.02
N PHE A 146 -13.01 -27.21 -5.51
CA PHE A 146 -12.66 -26.52 -4.27
C PHE A 146 -13.90 -26.08 -3.49
N CYS A 147 -13.96 -26.47 -2.22
CA CYS A 147 -15.02 -26.09 -1.29
C CYS A 147 -14.39 -25.56 0.01
N PRO A 148 -14.38 -24.24 0.24
CA PRO A 148 -14.09 -23.67 1.55
C PRO A 148 -15.03 -24.22 2.62
N LEU A 149 -14.49 -24.75 3.72
CA LEU A 149 -15.27 -25.21 4.87
C LEU A 149 -15.24 -24.19 6.01
N ASP A 150 -14.05 -23.64 6.29
CA ASP A 150 -13.81 -22.49 7.14
C ASP A 150 -12.50 -21.81 6.67
N ASP A 151 -11.85 -21.00 7.52
CA ASP A 151 -10.61 -20.30 7.16
C ASP A 151 -9.36 -21.20 7.12
N GLU A 152 -9.44 -22.44 7.64
CA GLU A 152 -8.30 -23.36 7.74
C GLU A 152 -8.50 -24.67 6.95
N HIS A 153 -9.75 -25.03 6.66
CA HIS A 153 -10.14 -26.29 6.04
C HIS A 153 -10.83 -26.07 4.71
N ALA A 154 -10.48 -26.89 3.71
CA ALA A 154 -11.17 -26.92 2.44
C ALA A 154 -11.16 -28.33 1.83
N ILE A 155 -12.26 -28.70 1.16
CA ILE A 155 -12.27 -29.86 0.26
C ILE A 155 -11.61 -29.44 -1.05
N VAL A 156 -10.67 -30.23 -1.56
CA VAL A 156 -9.94 -29.86 -2.77
C VAL A 156 -9.60 -31.07 -3.65
N TYR A 157 -9.64 -30.90 -4.96
CA TYR A 157 -9.12 -31.86 -5.94
C TYR A 157 -7.92 -31.24 -6.69
N PRO A 158 -6.67 -31.47 -6.22
CA PRO A 158 -5.47 -30.84 -6.78
C PRO A 158 -5.28 -30.99 -8.30
N PRO A 159 -5.60 -32.13 -8.94
CA PRO A 159 -5.44 -32.28 -10.39
C PRO A 159 -6.32 -31.34 -11.23
N ALA A 160 -7.28 -30.63 -10.62
CA ALA A 160 -8.05 -29.59 -11.30
C ALA A 160 -7.28 -28.28 -11.50
N PHE A 161 -6.11 -28.11 -10.89
CA PHE A 161 -5.35 -26.88 -10.92
C PHE A 161 -4.01 -27.05 -11.65
N GLY A 162 -3.54 -26.01 -12.32
CA GLY A 162 -2.17 -25.94 -12.84
C GLY A 162 -1.14 -26.02 -11.71
N GLU A 163 0.05 -26.54 -12.00
CA GLU A 163 1.08 -26.84 -10.98
C GLU A 163 1.44 -25.61 -10.11
N GLU A 164 1.64 -24.45 -10.75
CA GLU A 164 1.96 -23.20 -10.04
C GLU A 164 0.76 -22.67 -9.24
N GLY A 165 -0.45 -22.72 -9.81
CA GLY A 165 -1.68 -22.30 -9.14
C GLY A 165 -1.99 -23.14 -7.91
N TRP A 166 -1.81 -24.46 -8.02
CA TRP A 166 -1.94 -25.39 -6.90
C TRP A 166 -0.91 -25.11 -5.82
N ALA A 167 0.37 -24.95 -6.17
CA ALA A 167 1.43 -24.68 -5.19
C ALA A 167 1.09 -23.46 -4.34
N ARG A 168 0.60 -22.38 -4.97
CA ARG A 168 0.17 -21.16 -4.27
C ARG A 168 -1.08 -21.38 -3.42
N LEU A 169 -2.10 -22.08 -3.94
CA LEU A 169 -3.32 -22.34 -3.18
C LEU A 169 -3.06 -23.24 -1.96
N ALA A 170 -2.21 -24.26 -2.11
CA ALA A 170 -1.87 -25.21 -1.05
C ALA A 170 -1.18 -24.55 0.15
N GLU A 171 -0.37 -23.50 -0.07
CA GLU A 171 0.25 -22.70 1.00
C GLU A 171 -0.80 -22.03 1.91
N HIS A 172 -2.02 -21.84 1.41
CA HIS A 172 -3.10 -21.17 2.12
C HIS A 172 -4.13 -22.11 2.73
N ILE A 173 -4.03 -23.42 2.52
CA ILE A 173 -4.95 -24.40 3.10
C ILE A 173 -4.18 -25.21 4.16
N PRO A 174 -4.22 -24.82 5.45
CA PRO A 174 -3.56 -25.57 6.52
C PRO A 174 -3.98 -27.05 6.57
N HIS A 175 -5.27 -27.32 6.33
CA HIS A 175 -5.87 -28.64 6.54
C HIS A 175 -6.76 -29.05 5.35
N PRO A 176 -6.15 -29.45 4.21
CA PRO A 176 -6.91 -29.82 3.01
C PRO A 176 -7.49 -31.23 3.14
N ILE A 177 -8.77 -31.38 2.77
CA ILE A 177 -9.41 -32.67 2.50
C ILE A 177 -9.27 -32.96 1.01
N VAL A 178 -8.28 -33.78 0.65
CA VAL A 178 -7.98 -34.09 -0.75
C VAL A 178 -8.93 -35.16 -1.27
N LEU A 179 -9.69 -34.84 -2.32
CA LEU A 179 -10.58 -35.77 -3.00
C LEU A 179 -9.80 -36.77 -3.85
N ASP A 180 -10.29 -38.02 -3.90
CA ASP A 180 -9.89 -38.96 -4.93
C ASP A 180 -10.67 -38.69 -6.26
N PRO A 181 -10.25 -39.27 -7.39
CA PRO A 181 -10.92 -39.04 -8.67
C PRO A 181 -12.42 -39.41 -8.67
N ALA A 182 -12.83 -40.45 -7.95
CA ALA A 182 -14.23 -40.88 -7.91
C ALA A 182 -15.09 -39.91 -7.09
N GLU A 183 -14.58 -39.38 -5.99
CA GLU A 183 -15.24 -38.36 -5.20
C GLU A 183 -15.31 -37.02 -5.95
N ALA A 184 -14.27 -36.67 -6.70
CA ALA A 184 -14.28 -35.51 -7.57
C ALA A 184 -15.34 -35.64 -8.68
N GLU A 185 -15.43 -36.81 -9.35
CA GLU A 185 -16.45 -37.10 -10.37
C GLU A 185 -17.89 -37.07 -9.84
N LEU A 186 -18.06 -37.29 -8.53
CA LEU A 186 -19.34 -37.12 -7.82
C LEU A 186 -19.63 -35.66 -7.43
N PHE A 187 -18.78 -34.71 -7.84
CA PHE A 187 -18.85 -33.29 -7.52
C PHE A 187 -18.95 -32.99 -6.02
N CYS A 188 -18.23 -33.75 -5.20
CA CYS A 188 -18.27 -33.56 -3.73
C CYS A 188 -17.84 -32.14 -3.31
N ALA A 189 -16.97 -31.47 -4.08
CA ALA A 189 -16.58 -30.09 -3.81
C ALA A 189 -17.67 -29.05 -4.16
N ASN A 190 -18.67 -29.40 -4.98
CA ASN A 190 -19.77 -28.51 -5.33
C ASN A 190 -20.83 -28.43 -4.21
N SER A 191 -20.38 -28.09 -3.01
CA SER A 191 -21.13 -28.15 -1.77
C SER A 191 -21.32 -26.76 -1.15
N VAL A 192 -22.38 -26.62 -0.35
CA VAL A 192 -22.69 -25.40 0.41
C VAL A 192 -22.43 -25.64 1.88
N VAL A 193 -21.77 -24.69 2.53
CA VAL A 193 -21.47 -24.76 3.96
C VAL A 193 -22.32 -23.73 4.70
N VAL A 194 -23.08 -24.20 5.69
CA VAL A 194 -23.90 -23.37 6.57
C VAL A 194 -23.53 -23.73 8.00
N GLY A 195 -22.77 -22.85 8.66
CA GLY A 195 -22.18 -23.15 9.97
C GLY A 195 -21.25 -24.36 9.90
N ARG A 196 -21.63 -25.46 10.55
CA ARG A 196 -20.89 -26.75 10.49
C ARG A 196 -21.52 -27.76 9.53
N THR A 197 -22.67 -27.46 8.94
CA THR A 197 -23.36 -28.36 8.03
C THR A 197 -22.83 -28.19 6.62
N VAL A 198 -22.43 -29.29 5.99
CA VAL A 198 -21.92 -29.34 4.62
C VAL A 198 -22.98 -30.02 3.76
N VAL A 199 -23.69 -29.25 2.95
CA VAL A 199 -24.76 -29.73 2.07
C VAL A 199 -24.16 -30.11 0.72
N MET A 200 -24.22 -31.40 0.37
CA MET A 200 -23.41 -32.01 -0.70
C MET A 200 -24.27 -32.80 -1.68
N PRO A 201 -23.86 -32.95 -2.95
CA PRO A 201 -24.55 -33.84 -3.90
C PRO A 201 -24.28 -35.32 -3.60
N ALA A 202 -23.11 -35.63 -3.02
CA ALA A 202 -22.70 -36.95 -2.60
C ALA A 202 -21.69 -36.84 -1.44
N CYS A 203 -21.60 -37.87 -0.61
CA CYS A 203 -20.61 -37.94 0.45
C CYS A 203 -20.19 -39.40 0.69
N PRO A 204 -19.21 -39.91 -0.08
CA PRO A 204 -18.68 -41.26 0.10
C PRO A 204 -18.15 -41.50 1.52
N PRO A 205 -18.09 -42.75 2.00
CA PRO A 205 -17.78 -43.04 3.41
C PRO A 205 -16.44 -42.48 3.90
N ARG A 206 -15.43 -42.38 3.03
CA ARG A 206 -14.12 -41.80 3.35
C ARG A 206 -14.26 -40.30 3.64
N LEU A 207 -14.78 -39.54 2.68
CA LEU A 207 -15.04 -38.11 2.82
C LEU A 207 -15.93 -37.80 4.05
N ARG A 208 -16.97 -38.61 4.29
CA ARG A 208 -17.82 -38.50 5.47
C ARG A 208 -17.01 -38.58 6.76
N ALA A 209 -16.16 -39.60 6.88
CA ALA A 209 -15.35 -39.80 8.08
C ALA A 209 -14.36 -38.64 8.31
N GLU A 210 -13.79 -38.08 7.25
CA GLU A 210 -12.88 -36.92 7.35
C GLU A 210 -13.61 -35.65 7.78
N LEU A 211 -14.78 -35.36 7.20
CA LEU A 211 -15.62 -34.23 7.60
C LEU A 211 -16.09 -34.34 9.05
N GLU A 212 -16.62 -35.51 9.44
CA GLU A 212 -17.10 -35.76 10.80
C GLU A 212 -15.96 -35.70 11.84
N ALA A 213 -14.74 -36.15 11.48
CA ALA A 213 -13.56 -36.05 12.34
C ALA A 213 -13.13 -34.60 12.62
N LEU A 214 -13.41 -33.68 11.68
CA LEU A 214 -13.16 -32.24 11.81
C LEU A 214 -14.35 -31.49 12.42
N GLY A 215 -15.42 -32.20 12.80
CA GLY A 215 -16.61 -31.62 13.42
C GLY A 215 -17.62 -31.00 12.46
N PHE A 216 -17.54 -31.33 11.17
CA PHE A 216 -18.54 -30.97 10.16
C PHE A 216 -19.64 -32.03 10.05
N GLU A 217 -20.85 -31.62 9.68
CA GLU A 217 -22.01 -32.49 9.49
C GLU A 217 -22.34 -32.60 7.98
N PRO A 218 -21.92 -33.66 7.29
CA PRO A 218 -22.23 -33.83 5.87
C PRO A 218 -23.67 -34.33 5.63
N VAL A 219 -24.47 -33.52 4.96
CA VAL A 219 -25.86 -33.78 4.57
C VAL A 219 -25.95 -33.92 3.05
N VAL A 220 -26.40 -35.08 2.58
CA VAL A 220 -26.52 -35.36 1.15
C VAL A 220 -27.92 -34.98 0.65
N VAL A 221 -27.97 -34.23 -0.45
CA VAL A 221 -29.22 -33.86 -1.14
C VAL A 221 -29.17 -34.38 -2.57
N ASP A 222 -30.24 -35.08 -3.00
CA ASP A 222 -30.36 -35.52 -4.39
C ASP A 222 -30.61 -34.30 -5.29
N VAL A 223 -29.62 -33.96 -6.11
CA VAL A 223 -29.68 -32.93 -7.15
C VAL A 223 -29.40 -33.51 -8.54
N SER A 224 -29.68 -34.81 -8.74
CA SER A 224 -29.27 -35.53 -9.95
C SER A 224 -29.75 -34.92 -11.26
N GLU A 225 -30.89 -34.20 -11.27
CA GLU A 225 -31.38 -33.53 -12.48
C GLU A 225 -30.55 -32.29 -12.82
N PHE A 226 -30.05 -31.57 -11.82
CA PHE A 226 -29.15 -30.43 -12.01
C PHE A 226 -27.73 -30.88 -12.41
N LEU A 227 -27.28 -32.03 -11.90
CA LEU A 227 -25.98 -32.62 -12.28
C LEU A 227 -25.89 -32.95 -13.77
N LYS A 228 -27.02 -33.22 -14.46
CA LYS A 228 -27.05 -33.43 -15.92
C LYS A 228 -26.55 -32.22 -16.70
N ALA A 229 -26.71 -31.02 -16.13
CA ALA A 229 -26.23 -29.75 -16.67
C ALA A 229 -24.96 -29.25 -15.95
N GLY A 230 -24.31 -30.10 -15.15
CA GLY A 230 -23.08 -29.78 -14.43
C GLY A 230 -23.26 -28.92 -13.17
N GLY A 231 -24.47 -28.84 -12.61
CA GLY A 231 -24.75 -28.07 -11.40
C GLY A 231 -25.01 -28.92 -10.16
N GLY A 232 -24.40 -28.54 -9.03
CA GLY A 232 -24.68 -29.08 -7.71
C GLY A 232 -25.21 -28.02 -6.73
N PRO A 233 -25.32 -28.34 -5.42
CA PRO A 233 -25.79 -27.40 -4.40
C PRO A 233 -25.13 -26.01 -4.48
N ARG A 234 -23.82 -25.95 -4.73
CA ARG A 234 -23.11 -24.67 -4.83
C ARG A 234 -23.56 -23.88 -6.05
N CYS A 235 -23.58 -24.47 -7.24
CA CYS A 235 -23.98 -23.75 -8.46
C CYS A 235 -25.40 -23.15 -8.36
N LEU A 236 -26.29 -23.84 -7.64
CA LEU A 236 -27.69 -23.43 -7.45
C LEU A 236 -27.88 -22.32 -6.41
N THR A 237 -26.82 -21.86 -5.74
CA THR A 237 -26.91 -20.88 -4.65
C THR A 237 -25.86 -19.78 -4.78
N LEU A 238 -26.21 -18.56 -4.39
CA LEU A 238 -25.29 -17.45 -4.22
C LEU A 238 -25.35 -17.01 -2.75
N ALA A 239 -24.21 -16.99 -2.07
CA ALA A 239 -24.14 -16.46 -0.72
C ALA A 239 -24.33 -14.93 -0.76
N LEU A 240 -25.34 -14.43 -0.04
CA LEU A 240 -25.66 -12.99 0.03
C LEU A 240 -25.05 -12.31 1.26
N ASP A 241 -24.61 -13.09 2.24
CA ASP A 241 -24.10 -12.67 3.54
C ASP A 241 -22.58 -12.79 3.65
N VAL A 242 -21.86 -12.64 2.53
CA VAL A 242 -20.39 -12.67 2.52
C VAL A 242 -19.85 -11.37 3.14
N PRO A 243 -19.34 -11.38 4.38
CA PRO A 243 -18.83 -10.18 5.00
C PRO A 243 -17.54 -9.75 4.31
N ARG A 244 -17.26 -8.45 4.32
CA ARG A 244 -16.03 -7.89 3.74
C ARG A 244 -14.79 -8.51 4.38
N GLU A 245 -14.86 -8.83 5.66
CA GLU A 245 -13.80 -9.47 6.42
C GLU A 245 -13.45 -10.87 5.88
N ALA A 246 -14.42 -11.65 5.39
CA ALA A 246 -14.17 -12.95 4.75
C ALA A 246 -13.35 -12.82 3.45
N LEU A 247 -13.32 -11.62 2.87
CA LEU A 247 -12.53 -11.24 1.70
C LEU A 247 -11.23 -10.51 2.07
N GLY A 248 -10.87 -10.47 3.36
CA GLY A 248 -9.67 -9.79 3.86
C GLY A 248 -9.81 -8.27 3.92
N VAL A 249 -11.04 -7.78 3.86
CA VAL A 249 -11.34 -6.37 3.73
C VAL A 249 -11.73 -5.79 5.08
N GLY A 250 -10.75 -5.16 5.74
CA GLY A 250 -10.98 -4.45 6.99
C GLY A 250 -11.54 -3.03 6.82
N PRO A 251 -11.82 -2.32 7.93
CA PRO A 251 -12.37 -0.97 7.94
C PRO A 251 -11.36 0.13 7.54
N VAL A 252 -10.11 -0.24 7.20
CA VAL A 252 -9.06 0.70 6.82
C VAL A 252 -9.25 1.12 5.36
N ALA A 253 -9.22 2.43 5.11
CA ALA A 253 -9.30 2.97 3.76
C ALA A 253 -8.17 2.43 2.85
N ARG A 254 -8.50 2.13 1.60
CA ARG A 254 -7.60 1.46 0.64
C ARG A 254 -6.76 2.41 -0.21
N ASN A 255 -6.26 3.47 0.41
CA ASN A 255 -5.37 4.42 -0.25
C ASN A 255 -3.89 3.98 -0.22
N TYR A 256 -3.60 2.74 0.18
CA TYR A 256 -2.26 2.13 0.18
C TYR A 256 -2.31 0.70 -0.38
N SER A 257 -1.22 0.29 -1.04
CA SER A 257 -0.97 -1.10 -1.46
C SER A 257 0.23 -1.69 -0.68
N PRO A 258 0.01 -2.15 0.57
CA PRO A 258 1.08 -2.69 1.41
C PRO A 258 1.66 -4.00 0.84
N LEU A 259 2.86 -4.36 1.30
CA LEU A 259 3.35 -5.73 1.15
C LEU A 259 2.57 -6.66 2.09
N PRO A 260 2.43 -7.96 1.78
CA PRO A 260 1.65 -8.90 2.59
C PRO A 260 2.42 -9.31 3.86
N VAL A 261 2.60 -8.36 4.78
CA VAL A 261 3.27 -8.55 6.07
C VAL A 261 2.68 -7.63 7.13
N THR A 262 2.40 -8.17 8.31
CA THR A 262 1.83 -7.43 9.44
C THR A 262 2.85 -7.32 10.56
N ILE A 263 3.50 -6.16 10.69
CA ILE A 263 4.54 -5.95 11.69
C ILE A 263 3.94 -5.76 13.10
N ALA A 264 4.45 -6.53 14.06
CA ALA A 264 4.00 -6.52 15.46
C ALA A 264 4.96 -5.79 16.40
N SER A 265 6.28 -5.86 16.16
CA SER A 265 7.28 -5.20 17.00
C SER A 265 8.54 -4.80 16.22
N GLY A 266 9.33 -3.88 16.78
CA GLY A 266 10.59 -3.43 16.18
C GLY A 266 11.62 -2.99 17.21
N GLU A 267 12.90 -3.21 16.90
CA GLU A 267 14.05 -2.79 17.70
C GLU A 267 15.25 -2.49 16.78
N GLY A 268 15.82 -1.29 16.90
CA GLY A 268 16.94 -0.86 16.08
C GLY A 268 16.57 -0.88 14.59
N ALA A 269 17.26 -1.68 13.78
CA ALA A 269 16.97 -1.83 12.35
C ALA A 269 16.02 -3.00 12.02
N TRP A 270 15.61 -3.78 13.01
CA TRP A 270 14.88 -5.03 12.79
C TRP A 270 13.43 -4.94 13.26
N VAL A 271 12.54 -5.64 12.56
CA VAL A 271 11.13 -5.79 12.92
C VAL A 271 10.72 -7.25 12.94
N THR A 272 9.66 -7.57 13.68
CA THR A 272 9.07 -8.91 13.78
C THR A 272 7.58 -8.83 13.44
N ASP A 273 7.09 -9.71 12.58
CA ASP A 273 5.67 -9.80 12.22
C ASP A 273 4.83 -10.53 13.27
N THR A 274 3.52 -10.67 13.01
CA THR A 274 2.58 -11.40 13.87
C THR A 274 2.83 -12.90 13.93
N ASP A 275 3.54 -13.45 12.95
CA ASP A 275 3.85 -14.89 12.84
C ASP A 275 5.22 -15.22 13.47
N GLY A 276 5.95 -14.22 13.95
CA GLY A 276 7.26 -14.34 14.59
C GLY A 276 8.45 -14.28 13.63
N ASN A 277 8.24 -14.00 12.35
CA ASN A 277 9.32 -13.84 11.37
C ASN A 277 10.01 -12.49 11.57
N ARG A 278 11.33 -12.49 11.42
CA ARG A 278 12.16 -11.28 11.59
C ARG A 278 12.63 -10.73 10.25
N TYR A 279 12.56 -9.41 10.11
CA TYR A 279 12.94 -8.69 8.91
C TYR A 279 13.87 -7.53 9.22
N LEU A 280 14.83 -7.29 8.34
CA LEU A 280 15.56 -6.03 8.33
C LEU A 280 14.67 -4.96 7.67
N ASP A 281 14.46 -3.84 8.37
CA ASP A 281 13.73 -2.69 7.84
C ASP A 281 14.65 -1.88 6.91
N GLY A 282 14.47 -2.05 5.60
CA GLY A 282 15.18 -1.30 4.58
C GLY A 282 14.52 0.03 4.20
N LEU A 283 13.46 0.49 4.89
CA LEU A 283 12.72 1.71 4.55
C LEU A 283 12.74 2.77 5.66
N ALA A 284 12.81 2.35 6.92
CA ALA A 284 12.77 3.22 8.10
C ALA A 284 11.60 4.21 8.08
N GLY A 285 10.40 3.75 7.71
CA GLY A 285 9.22 4.61 7.57
C GLY A 285 9.46 5.79 6.62
N TYR A 286 10.15 5.55 5.50
CA TYR A 286 10.55 6.57 4.54
C TYR A 286 11.42 7.69 5.14
N SER A 287 12.44 7.31 5.93
CA SER A 287 13.35 8.22 6.68
C SER A 287 12.76 8.83 7.97
N ALA A 288 11.64 8.31 8.49
CA ALA A 288 11.10 8.72 9.79
C ALA A 288 11.81 8.05 10.99
N LEU A 289 12.40 6.88 10.77
CA LEU A 289 13.07 6.07 11.79
C LEU A 289 14.59 6.10 11.62
N ASN A 290 15.19 7.26 11.36
CA ASN A 290 16.64 7.41 11.22
C ASN A 290 17.41 6.79 12.40
N PHE A 291 16.90 6.92 13.62
CA PHE A 291 17.55 6.41 14.83
C PHE A 291 17.14 4.97 15.19
N GLY A 292 16.33 4.32 14.35
CA GLY A 292 15.84 2.96 14.57
C GLY A 292 14.60 2.87 15.45
N HIS A 293 13.96 1.71 15.37
CA HIS A 293 12.77 1.36 16.16
C HIS A 293 13.09 1.37 17.65
N ARG A 294 12.23 2.04 18.43
CA ARG A 294 12.30 2.11 19.89
C ARG A 294 13.67 2.56 20.44
N HIS A 295 14.32 3.52 19.79
CA HIS A 295 15.61 4.05 20.26
C HIS A 295 15.53 4.44 21.76
N PRO A 296 16.37 3.85 22.66
CA PRO A 296 16.16 3.95 24.11
C PRO A 296 16.08 5.38 24.64
N VAL A 297 16.93 6.28 24.13
CA VAL A 297 16.93 7.70 24.54
C VAL A 297 15.62 8.39 24.16
N LEU A 298 15.07 8.10 22.98
CA LEU A 298 13.86 8.75 22.47
C LEU A 298 12.61 8.21 23.19
N VAL A 299 12.56 6.90 23.44
CA VAL A 299 11.50 6.27 24.22
C VAL A 299 11.50 6.79 25.66
N ALA A 300 12.66 6.90 26.30
CA ALA A 300 12.77 7.45 27.64
C ALA A 300 12.29 8.91 27.70
N ALA A 301 12.64 9.73 26.70
CA ALA A 301 12.16 11.12 26.62
C ALA A 301 10.63 11.19 26.51
N ALA A 302 10.03 10.33 25.67
CA ALA A 302 8.57 10.25 25.53
C ALA A 302 7.90 9.81 26.84
N GLN A 303 8.40 8.75 27.47
CA GLN A 303 7.86 8.22 28.74
C GLN A 303 7.96 9.26 29.87
N ASN A 304 9.13 9.87 30.05
CA ASN A 304 9.34 10.90 31.07
C ASN A 304 8.41 12.10 30.88
N GLN A 305 8.11 12.47 29.63
CA GLN A 305 7.22 13.60 29.36
C GLN A 305 5.73 13.22 29.46
N LEU A 306 5.35 11.98 29.16
CA LEU A 306 4.00 11.44 29.39
C LEU A 306 3.61 11.52 30.87
N ASP A 307 4.54 11.22 31.77
CA ASP A 307 4.33 11.31 33.22
C ASP A 307 4.17 12.76 33.74
N ARG A 308 4.44 13.77 32.89
CA ARG A 308 4.43 15.19 33.27
C ARG A 308 3.29 15.96 32.62
N LEU A 309 3.30 16.05 31.28
CA LEU A 309 2.37 16.89 30.52
C LEU A 309 2.42 16.58 29.02
N THR A 310 1.27 16.43 28.38
CA THR A 310 1.19 16.06 26.96
C THR A 310 0.77 17.21 26.04
N LEU A 311 -0.25 17.99 26.42
CA LEU A 311 -0.83 19.03 25.58
C LEU A 311 -1.38 20.19 26.42
N THR A 312 -1.11 21.42 25.98
CA THR A 312 -1.66 22.65 26.58
C THR A 312 -2.35 23.57 25.56
N SER A 313 -2.33 23.22 24.27
CA SER A 313 -2.43 24.16 23.14
C SER A 313 -1.35 25.25 23.17
N ARG A 314 -1.38 26.19 22.21
CA ARG A 314 -0.56 27.41 22.22
C ARG A 314 -1.22 28.61 22.93
N ALA A 315 -2.40 28.41 23.55
CA ALA A 315 -3.02 29.44 24.37
C ALA A 315 -2.28 29.68 25.70
N PHE A 316 -1.51 28.69 26.15
CA PHE A 316 -0.67 28.76 27.34
C PHE A 316 0.78 28.45 26.96
N GLY A 317 1.73 29.06 27.67
CA GLY A 317 3.14 28.65 27.60
C GLY A 317 3.32 27.24 28.15
N ASN A 318 4.33 26.54 27.65
CA ASN A 318 4.76 25.26 28.21
C ASN A 318 6.30 25.21 28.28
N ALA A 319 6.83 24.38 29.17
CA ALA A 319 8.25 24.36 29.50
C ALA A 319 9.16 23.75 28.42
N GLU A 320 8.61 23.04 27.44
CA GLU A 320 9.40 22.31 26.43
C GLU A 320 9.47 23.04 25.08
N LEU A 321 8.48 23.88 24.75
CA LEU A 321 8.39 24.56 23.46
C LEU A 321 9.54 25.54 23.20
N GLU A 322 9.80 26.46 24.12
CA GLU A 322 10.87 27.47 23.93
C GLU A 322 12.27 26.83 23.87
N PRO A 323 12.63 25.88 24.75
CA PRO A 323 13.91 25.17 24.61
C PRO A 323 14.02 24.40 23.30
N PHE A 324 12.97 23.69 22.88
CA PHE A 324 12.96 22.99 21.59
C PHE A 324 13.17 23.96 20.42
N ALA A 325 12.43 25.07 20.40
CA ALA A 325 12.55 26.07 19.36
C ALA A 325 13.97 26.67 19.32
N ARG A 326 14.58 26.94 20.47
CA ARG A 326 15.95 27.45 20.56
C ARG A 326 16.97 26.46 20.03
N GLU A 327 16.92 25.21 20.50
CA GLU A 327 17.87 24.16 20.07
C GLU A 327 17.75 23.89 18.56
N LEU A 328 16.53 23.89 18.01
CA LEU A 328 16.33 23.70 16.58
C LEU A 328 16.77 24.94 15.77
N ALA A 329 16.50 26.14 16.25
CA ALA A 329 16.94 27.38 15.62
C ALA A 329 18.48 27.44 15.56
N GLU A 330 19.16 27.08 16.64
CA GLU A 330 20.62 26.97 16.71
C GLU A 330 21.16 25.93 15.73
N LEU A 331 20.54 24.74 15.64
CA LEU A 331 20.94 23.69 14.69
C LEU A 331 20.82 24.18 13.23
N CYS A 332 19.77 24.91 12.90
CA CYS A 332 19.52 25.44 11.55
C CYS A 332 20.30 26.74 11.25
N GLY A 333 20.90 27.39 12.25
CA GLY A 333 21.46 28.73 12.11
C GLY A 333 20.39 29.78 11.75
N LYS A 334 19.23 29.72 12.40
CA LYS A 334 18.05 30.59 12.17
C LYS A 334 17.58 31.26 13.46
N ASP A 335 16.69 32.25 13.33
CA ASP A 335 16.16 32.99 14.48
C ASP A 335 14.89 32.37 15.08
N LEU A 336 13.97 31.93 14.21
CA LEU A 336 12.62 31.52 14.60
C LEU A 336 12.29 30.11 14.13
N VAL A 337 11.49 29.41 14.95
CA VAL A 337 10.96 28.08 14.67
C VAL A 337 9.45 28.07 14.88
N LEU A 338 8.71 27.54 13.91
CA LEU A 338 7.28 27.30 13.99
C LEU A 338 6.99 25.79 13.87
N PRO A 339 6.74 25.08 15.00
CA PRO A 339 6.45 23.66 14.96
C PRO A 339 5.00 23.36 14.55
N MET A 340 4.86 22.28 13.78
CA MET A 340 3.61 21.69 13.30
C MET A 340 3.65 20.16 13.55
N ASN A 341 2.74 19.39 12.96
CA ASN A 341 2.61 17.95 13.25
C ASN A 341 3.11 17.09 12.09
N THR A 342 2.79 17.46 10.86
CA THR A 342 3.14 16.68 9.66
C THR A 342 4.02 17.47 8.69
N GLY A 343 4.74 16.77 7.82
CA GLY A 343 5.51 17.41 6.76
C GLY A 343 4.64 18.32 5.88
N ALA A 344 3.45 17.85 5.51
CA ALA A 344 2.51 18.64 4.70
C ALA A 344 2.09 19.95 5.40
N GLU A 345 1.84 19.94 6.71
CA GLU A 345 1.56 21.18 7.45
C GLU A 345 2.75 22.13 7.50
N ALA A 346 3.98 21.62 7.58
CA ALA A 346 5.18 22.46 7.54
C ALA A 346 5.39 23.07 6.15
N VAL A 347 5.10 22.33 5.08
CA VAL A 347 5.09 22.87 3.71
C VAL A 347 4.01 23.94 3.53
N GLU A 348 2.77 23.70 3.98
CA GLU A 348 1.70 24.71 3.97
C GLU A 348 2.10 25.98 4.75
N THR A 349 2.80 25.79 5.87
CA THR A 349 3.36 26.89 6.67
C THR A 349 4.42 27.66 5.88
N ALA A 350 5.33 26.98 5.20
CA ALA A 350 6.35 27.61 4.35
C ALA A 350 5.74 28.36 3.16
N ILE A 351 4.72 27.79 2.50
CA ILE A 351 3.96 28.45 1.42
C ILE A 351 3.29 29.73 1.93
N LYS A 352 2.60 29.68 3.07
CA LYS A 352 1.99 30.85 3.69
C LYS A 352 3.02 31.90 4.08
N THR A 353 4.16 31.47 4.62
CA THR A 353 5.28 32.34 5.00
C THR A 353 5.80 33.08 3.77
N ALA A 354 6.10 32.36 2.69
CA ALA A 354 6.63 32.93 1.45
C ALA A 354 5.66 33.92 0.80
N ARG A 355 4.37 33.58 0.73
CA ARG A 355 3.35 34.50 0.19
C ARG A 355 3.24 35.77 1.02
N LYS A 356 3.10 35.63 2.34
CA LYS A 356 2.96 36.78 3.23
C LYS A 356 4.23 37.66 3.23
N TRP A 357 5.41 37.06 3.26
CA TRP A 357 6.68 37.77 3.07
C TRP A 357 6.74 38.48 1.71
N GLY A 358 6.26 37.83 0.65
CA GLY A 358 6.16 38.40 -0.69
C GLY A 358 5.33 39.68 -0.74
N TYR A 359 4.19 39.69 -0.05
CA TYR A 359 3.32 40.88 0.03
C TYR A 359 3.89 41.94 0.96
N ASP A 360 4.28 41.55 2.19
CA ASP A 360 4.60 42.49 3.27
C ASP A 360 6.03 43.05 3.18
N ARG A 361 6.98 42.29 2.60
CA ARG A 361 8.41 42.62 2.56
C ARG A 361 8.92 42.84 1.15
N LYS A 362 8.63 41.92 0.21
CA LYS A 362 9.07 42.07 -1.19
C LYS A 362 8.24 43.11 -1.96
N GLY A 363 6.97 43.32 -1.58
CA GLY A 363 6.07 44.30 -2.18
C GLY A 363 5.36 43.79 -3.44
N VAL A 364 5.20 42.47 -3.60
CA VAL A 364 4.38 41.89 -4.67
C VAL A 364 2.92 42.27 -4.45
N ALA A 365 2.18 42.53 -5.53
CA ALA A 365 0.78 42.91 -5.43
C ALA A 365 -0.09 41.79 -4.79
N PRO A 366 -1.14 42.12 -4.03
CA PRO A 366 -2.01 41.11 -3.42
C PRO A 366 -2.56 40.12 -4.44
N GLY A 367 -2.51 38.82 -4.11
CA GLY A 367 -2.99 37.74 -4.99
C GLY A 367 -2.09 37.40 -6.18
N ARG A 368 -0.94 38.08 -6.34
CA ARG A 368 -0.03 37.88 -7.48
C ARG A 368 1.15 36.95 -7.21
N ALA A 369 1.54 36.77 -5.94
CA ALA A 369 2.68 35.96 -5.53
C ALA A 369 2.69 34.56 -6.15
N LYS A 370 3.83 34.21 -6.76
CA LYS A 370 4.12 32.90 -7.33
C LYS A 370 5.21 32.18 -6.56
N ILE A 371 5.11 30.85 -6.47
CA ILE A 371 6.17 29.99 -5.94
C ILE A 371 6.60 29.04 -7.06
N VAL A 372 7.89 29.01 -7.35
CA VAL A 372 8.45 28.04 -8.30
C VAL A 372 8.70 26.72 -7.55
N VAL A 373 8.35 25.59 -8.18
CA VAL A 373 8.60 24.22 -7.69
C VAL A 373 9.28 23.39 -8.77
N CYS A 374 9.67 22.16 -8.45
CA CYS A 374 10.25 21.24 -9.42
C CYS A 374 9.26 20.18 -9.93
N ASP A 375 9.42 19.77 -11.18
CA ASP A 375 8.80 18.53 -11.70
C ASP A 375 9.26 17.33 -10.86
N GLY A 376 8.39 16.34 -10.64
CA GLY A 376 8.66 15.16 -9.80
C GLY A 376 8.61 15.41 -8.28
N ASN A 377 8.15 16.58 -7.84
CA ASN A 377 8.13 16.92 -6.42
C ASN A 377 7.16 16.07 -5.60
N PHE A 378 7.51 15.83 -4.33
CA PHE A 378 6.59 15.33 -3.33
C PHE A 378 6.72 16.12 -2.03
N HIS A 379 5.80 17.06 -1.84
CA HIS A 379 5.77 17.89 -0.64
C HIS A 379 4.62 17.53 0.33
N GLY A 380 3.78 16.54 -0.01
CA GLY A 380 2.61 16.15 0.78
C GLY A 380 1.35 15.89 -0.05
N ARG A 381 0.20 15.78 0.61
CA ARG A 381 -1.08 15.38 0.01
C ARG A 381 -2.25 16.33 0.33
N THR A 382 -1.99 17.55 0.81
CA THR A 382 -3.05 18.57 0.98
C THR A 382 -3.48 19.14 -0.37
N THR A 383 -4.68 19.70 -0.46
CA THR A 383 -5.22 20.26 -1.71
C THR A 383 -4.29 21.30 -2.34
N THR A 384 -3.68 22.20 -1.57
CA THR A 384 -2.71 23.18 -2.11
C THR A 384 -1.43 22.51 -2.57
N ILE A 385 -0.92 21.51 -1.85
CA ILE A 385 0.30 20.81 -2.25
C ILE A 385 0.11 20.02 -3.54
N VAL A 386 -0.97 19.24 -3.65
CA VAL A 386 -1.22 18.49 -4.89
C VAL A 386 -1.56 19.40 -6.07
N SER A 387 -1.86 20.68 -5.84
CA SER A 387 -2.10 21.66 -6.92
C SER A 387 -0.87 21.92 -7.80
N PHE A 388 0.33 21.68 -7.28
CA PHE A 388 1.60 21.84 -7.99
C PHE A 388 2.38 20.53 -8.17
N SER A 389 1.74 19.38 -7.90
CA SER A 389 2.29 18.08 -8.26
C SER A 389 2.12 17.81 -9.76
N ASP A 390 3.01 17.05 -10.37
CA ASP A 390 2.87 16.50 -11.72
C ASP A 390 2.48 15.01 -11.72
N ASP A 391 2.29 14.41 -10.54
CA ASP A 391 1.72 13.06 -10.39
C ASP A 391 0.20 13.09 -10.64
N HIS A 392 -0.24 12.45 -11.72
CA HIS A 392 -1.66 12.32 -12.07
C HIS A 392 -2.47 11.67 -10.95
N GLY A 393 -1.95 10.60 -10.34
CA GLY A 393 -2.61 9.86 -9.26
C GLY A 393 -2.74 10.68 -7.97
N ALA A 394 -1.92 11.72 -7.80
CA ALA A 394 -2.05 12.66 -6.68
C ALA A 394 -3.13 13.74 -6.90
N ARG A 395 -3.62 13.91 -8.13
CA ARG A 395 -4.45 15.07 -8.53
C ARG A 395 -5.84 14.70 -8.98
N GLU A 396 -6.00 13.55 -9.62
CA GLU A 396 -7.26 13.12 -10.21
C GLU A 396 -8.43 13.21 -9.21
N GLY A 397 -9.51 13.88 -9.62
CA GLY A 397 -10.72 14.02 -8.80
C GLY A 397 -10.69 15.05 -7.66
N PHE A 398 -9.58 15.77 -7.42
CA PHE A 398 -9.45 16.71 -6.29
C PHE A 398 -9.58 18.20 -6.62
N GLY A 399 -9.92 18.55 -7.86
CA GLY A 399 -10.05 19.94 -8.30
C GLY A 399 -11.23 20.70 -7.67
N PRO A 400 -11.25 22.05 -7.73
CA PRO A 400 -10.26 22.92 -8.39
C PRO A 400 -8.97 23.14 -7.59
N PHE A 401 -7.86 23.37 -8.30
CA PHE A 401 -6.53 23.51 -7.71
C PHE A 401 -6.17 24.95 -7.32
N THR A 402 -5.34 25.09 -6.29
CA THR A 402 -4.81 26.36 -5.80
C THR A 402 -3.83 26.95 -6.82
N PRO A 403 -4.04 28.19 -7.33
CA PRO A 403 -3.14 28.82 -8.30
C PRO A 403 -1.88 29.38 -7.62
N GLY A 404 -0.99 29.96 -8.44
CA GLY A 404 0.21 30.67 -7.97
C GLY A 404 1.45 29.78 -7.82
N PHE A 405 1.51 28.71 -8.61
CA PHE A 405 2.68 27.82 -8.69
C PHE A 405 3.14 27.70 -10.14
N GLU A 406 4.44 27.60 -10.34
CA GLU A 406 5.10 27.40 -11.63
C GLU A 406 6.13 26.28 -11.49
N SER A 407 6.15 25.31 -12.41
CA SER A 407 7.06 24.17 -12.33
C SER A 407 8.25 24.34 -13.28
N VAL A 408 9.42 23.87 -12.84
CA VAL A 408 10.63 23.75 -13.67
C VAL A 408 11.24 22.36 -13.53
N PRO A 409 12.00 21.86 -14.51
CA PRO A 409 12.69 20.59 -14.38
C PRO A 409 13.66 20.58 -13.18
N PHE A 410 13.62 19.51 -12.37
CA PHE A 410 14.55 19.35 -11.26
C PHE A 410 16.01 19.27 -11.76
N GLY A 411 16.93 19.96 -11.08
CA GLY A 411 18.34 20.01 -11.46
C GLY A 411 18.68 20.99 -12.60
N ASP A 412 17.71 21.69 -13.21
CA ASP A 412 17.96 22.68 -14.26
C ASP A 412 18.02 24.11 -13.70
N ALA A 413 19.23 24.57 -13.38
CA ALA A 413 19.47 25.92 -12.88
C ALA A 413 19.15 27.02 -13.92
N GLN A 414 19.19 26.71 -15.23
CA GLN A 414 18.86 27.70 -16.27
C GLN A 414 17.35 27.88 -16.39
N ALA A 415 16.58 26.80 -16.30
CA ALA A 415 15.12 26.87 -16.23
C ALA A 415 14.67 27.68 -15.00
N LEU A 416 15.26 27.40 -13.84
CA LEU A 416 15.01 28.20 -12.64
C LEU A 416 15.35 29.68 -12.88
N ALA A 417 16.53 29.99 -13.42
CA ALA A 417 16.95 31.37 -13.65
C ALA A 417 15.97 32.15 -14.54
N ARG A 418 15.36 31.50 -15.55
CA ARG A 418 14.31 32.07 -16.40
C ARG A 418 13.01 32.29 -15.63
N ALA A 419 12.55 31.32 -14.84
CA ALA A 419 11.34 31.45 -14.03
C ALA A 419 11.45 32.59 -13.01
N LEU A 420 12.63 32.77 -12.40
CA LEU A 420 12.90 33.86 -11.45
C LEU A 420 13.02 35.26 -12.09
N GLU A 421 12.85 35.40 -13.42
CA GLU A 421 12.74 36.71 -14.07
C GLU A 421 11.39 37.37 -13.81
N ASP A 422 10.36 36.60 -13.46
CA ASP A 422 9.05 37.14 -13.10
C ASP A 422 9.12 37.85 -11.73
N PRO A 423 8.82 39.16 -11.66
CA PRO A 423 8.89 39.93 -10.42
C PRO A 423 7.88 39.47 -9.35
N ASP A 424 6.83 38.74 -9.73
CA ASP A 424 5.83 38.20 -8.80
C ASP A 424 6.28 36.91 -8.09
N VAL A 425 7.43 36.32 -8.48
CA VAL A 425 7.96 35.12 -7.81
C VAL A 425 8.52 35.49 -6.45
N VAL A 426 8.02 34.84 -5.40
CA VAL A 426 8.41 35.13 -4.01
C VAL A 426 9.30 34.05 -3.40
N ALA A 427 9.21 32.81 -3.89
CA ALA A 427 10.02 31.70 -3.42
C ALA A 427 10.28 30.65 -4.50
N PHE A 428 11.33 29.86 -4.27
CA PHE A 428 11.57 28.58 -4.89
C PHE A 428 11.55 27.50 -3.81
N LEU A 429 10.62 26.55 -3.92
CA LEU A 429 10.46 25.41 -3.03
C LEU A 429 11.02 24.16 -3.72
N LEU A 430 12.01 23.52 -3.08
CA LEU A 430 12.66 22.32 -3.60
C LEU A 430 12.94 21.30 -2.50
N GLU A 431 12.97 20.02 -2.89
CA GLU A 431 13.69 18.99 -2.16
C GLU A 431 15.18 19.07 -2.56
N PRO A 432 16.16 19.10 -1.63
CA PRO A 432 17.57 19.02 -2.01
C PRO A 432 17.94 17.73 -2.76
N ILE A 433 17.19 16.66 -2.52
CA ILE A 433 17.23 15.37 -3.24
C ILE A 433 15.78 14.90 -3.30
N GLN A 434 15.23 14.64 -4.50
CA GLN A 434 13.84 14.23 -4.64
C GLN A 434 13.66 12.78 -4.22
N GLY A 435 12.86 12.57 -3.18
CA GLY A 435 12.81 11.28 -2.52
C GLY A 435 11.81 10.29 -3.11
N GLU A 436 10.56 10.70 -3.24
CA GLU A 436 9.51 9.85 -3.83
C GLU A 436 9.73 9.63 -5.33
N ALA A 437 10.37 10.57 -6.04
CA ALA A 437 10.84 10.42 -7.42
C ALA A 437 11.93 9.33 -7.59
N GLY A 438 12.37 8.72 -6.48
CA GLY A 438 13.34 7.64 -6.49
C GLY A 438 14.72 8.06 -6.01
N VAL A 439 14.87 9.01 -5.10
CA VAL A 439 16.21 9.47 -4.62
C VAL A 439 17.01 10.14 -5.74
N ILE A 440 16.39 11.05 -6.50
CA ILE A 440 17.06 11.79 -7.58
C ILE A 440 18.01 12.82 -6.96
N ILE A 441 19.31 12.61 -7.16
CA ILE A 441 20.37 13.49 -6.68
C ILE A 441 20.64 14.53 -7.78
N PRO A 442 20.56 15.84 -7.50
CA PRO A 442 20.81 16.85 -8.52
C PRO A 442 22.29 16.89 -8.91
N PRO A 443 22.62 17.53 -10.06
CA PRO A 443 24.01 17.76 -10.45
C PRO A 443 24.80 18.53 -9.39
N GLU A 444 26.10 18.25 -9.28
CA GLU A 444 26.99 18.96 -8.36
C GLU A 444 26.97 20.48 -8.61
N GLY A 445 26.84 21.26 -7.53
CA GLY A 445 26.79 22.72 -7.58
C GLY A 445 25.39 23.27 -7.88
N TYR A 446 24.38 22.41 -8.05
CA TYR A 446 23.01 22.84 -8.29
C TYR A 446 22.45 23.63 -7.10
N LEU A 447 22.59 23.14 -5.86
CA LEU A 447 22.04 23.80 -4.69
C LEU A 447 22.74 25.14 -4.42
N ALA A 448 24.06 25.20 -4.59
CA ALA A 448 24.82 26.45 -4.50
C ALA A 448 24.40 27.44 -5.59
N GLY A 449 24.15 26.96 -6.81
CA GLY A 449 23.61 27.73 -7.93
C GLY A 449 22.24 28.31 -7.63
N VAL A 450 21.31 27.48 -7.13
CA VAL A 450 19.98 27.87 -6.66
C VAL A 450 20.09 28.96 -5.59
N ARG A 451 20.91 28.74 -4.57
CA ARG A 451 21.08 29.69 -3.47
C ARG A 451 21.49 31.07 -3.99
N ARG A 452 22.50 31.11 -4.88
CA ARG A 452 22.96 32.35 -5.52
C ARG A 452 21.84 33.02 -6.33
N LEU A 453 21.14 32.27 -7.18
CA LEU A 453 20.05 32.79 -8.01
C LEU A 453 18.93 33.40 -7.16
N CYS A 454 18.51 32.71 -6.11
CA CYS A 454 17.51 33.20 -5.16
C CYS A 454 17.94 34.52 -4.51
N SER A 455 19.21 34.61 -4.05
CA SER A 455 19.75 35.83 -3.45
C SER A 455 19.82 36.99 -4.45
N GLU A 456 20.31 36.76 -5.67
CA GLU A 456 20.40 37.78 -6.73
C GLU A 456 19.03 38.34 -7.14
N ARG A 457 17.98 37.50 -7.09
CA ARG A 457 16.62 37.85 -7.51
C ARG A 457 15.71 38.29 -6.35
N GLY A 458 16.21 38.30 -5.12
CA GLY A 458 15.41 38.59 -3.93
C GLY A 458 14.21 37.64 -3.81
N VAL A 459 14.46 36.34 -3.96
CA VAL A 459 13.48 35.25 -3.89
C VAL A 459 13.90 34.33 -2.74
N LEU A 460 12.95 33.85 -1.95
CA LEU A 460 13.25 32.93 -0.86
C LEU A 460 13.60 31.52 -1.39
N MET A 461 14.69 30.94 -0.91
CA MET A 461 14.97 29.51 -1.08
C MET A 461 14.35 28.73 0.08
N ILE A 462 13.43 27.81 -0.23
CA ILE A 462 12.78 26.94 0.75
C ILE A 462 13.27 25.51 0.51
N ALA A 463 14.07 24.97 1.43
CA ALA A 463 14.53 23.60 1.35
C ALA A 463 13.61 22.67 2.15
N ASP A 464 12.94 21.75 1.44
CA ASP A 464 12.25 20.63 2.04
C ASP A 464 13.25 19.53 2.41
N GLU A 465 13.65 19.55 3.68
CA GLU A 465 14.58 18.62 4.30
C GLU A 465 13.82 17.55 5.12
N ILE A 466 12.51 17.39 4.91
CA ILE A 466 11.67 16.44 5.65
C ILE A 466 12.22 15.01 5.50
N GLN A 467 12.66 14.61 4.30
CA GLN A 467 13.19 13.26 4.05
C GLN A 467 14.71 13.20 3.99
N SER A 468 15.34 14.20 3.36
CA SER A 468 16.77 14.25 3.04
C SER A 468 17.64 14.72 4.22
N GLY A 469 17.04 15.42 5.18
CA GLY A 469 17.74 15.97 6.33
C GLY A 469 17.92 14.99 7.50
N LEU A 470 18.32 15.55 8.63
CA LEU A 470 18.46 14.91 9.93
C LEU A 470 19.32 13.63 9.86
N ALA A 471 20.53 13.77 9.31
CA ALA A 471 21.53 12.71 9.13
C ALA A 471 21.29 11.71 7.99
N ARG A 472 20.11 11.71 7.33
CA ARG A 472 19.80 10.73 6.28
C ARG A 472 20.85 10.68 5.18
N THR A 473 21.34 11.83 4.74
CA THR A 473 22.29 11.94 3.61
C THR A 473 23.76 11.94 4.03
N GLY A 474 24.08 11.67 5.30
CA GLY A 474 25.45 11.73 5.81
C GLY A 474 25.89 13.10 6.35
N ARG A 475 24.98 14.07 6.33
CA ARG A 475 25.12 15.41 6.91
C ARG A 475 23.87 15.74 7.72
N THR A 476 23.92 16.79 8.54
CA THR A 476 22.74 17.21 9.31
C THR A 476 21.62 17.62 8.35
N PHE A 477 21.95 18.43 7.34
CA PHE A 477 21.06 18.77 6.23
C PHE A 477 21.69 18.37 4.91
N ALA A 478 20.89 17.97 3.93
CA ALA A 478 21.37 17.69 2.59
C ALA A 478 21.99 18.93 1.92
N CYS A 479 21.49 20.13 2.23
CA CYS A 479 22.09 21.39 1.80
C CYS A 479 23.55 21.57 2.28
N ASP A 480 23.97 20.92 3.39
CA ASP A 480 25.34 21.03 3.91
C ASP A 480 26.38 20.43 2.95
N HIS A 481 25.97 19.52 2.04
CA HIS A 481 26.89 18.95 1.05
C HIS A 481 27.47 20.00 0.09
N GLU A 482 26.76 21.12 -0.12
CA GLU A 482 27.22 22.24 -0.93
C GLU A 482 27.41 23.52 -0.11
N GLY A 483 27.41 23.43 1.23
CA GLY A 483 27.58 24.57 2.13
C GLY A 483 26.45 25.62 2.01
N VAL A 484 25.23 25.17 1.69
CA VAL A 484 24.08 26.04 1.46
C VAL A 484 23.24 26.20 2.73
N VAL A 485 22.88 27.44 3.04
CA VAL A 485 21.84 27.75 4.03
C VAL A 485 20.62 28.35 3.29
N PRO A 486 19.47 27.66 3.24
CA PRO A 486 18.23 28.17 2.66
C PRO A 486 17.67 29.30 3.53
N ASP A 487 16.72 30.07 2.99
CA ASP A 487 16.02 31.08 3.78
C ASP A 487 15.04 30.42 4.75
N ILE A 488 14.43 29.32 4.31
CA ILE A 488 13.49 28.51 5.08
C ILE A 488 13.89 27.04 5.03
N TYR A 489 14.08 26.42 6.20
CA TYR A 489 14.11 24.97 6.34
C TYR A 489 12.71 24.44 6.64
N VAL A 490 12.32 23.37 5.97
CA VAL A 490 11.11 22.60 6.28
C VAL A 490 11.55 21.21 6.75
N LEU A 491 11.16 20.84 7.97
CA LEU A 491 11.64 19.65 8.67
C LEU A 491 10.47 18.80 9.18
N GLY A 492 10.66 17.49 9.29
CA GLY A 492 9.63 16.54 9.73
C GLY A 492 10.20 15.15 9.95
N LYS A 493 9.37 14.11 9.78
CA LYS A 493 9.75 12.68 9.81
C LYS A 493 10.66 12.35 11.01
N ALA A 494 11.98 12.22 10.79
CA ALA A 494 12.96 11.87 11.81
C ALA A 494 13.00 12.87 12.98
N LEU A 495 12.51 14.11 12.81
CA LEU A 495 12.40 15.09 13.89
C LEU A 495 11.53 14.60 15.05
N GLY A 496 10.50 13.81 14.74
CA GLY A 496 9.64 13.14 15.73
C GLY A 496 10.17 11.80 16.24
N GLY A 497 11.38 11.41 15.83
CA GLY A 497 12.06 10.19 16.28
C GLY A 497 11.39 8.88 15.86
N GLY A 498 10.43 8.93 14.93
CA GLY A 498 9.55 7.80 14.63
C GLY A 498 8.56 7.44 15.74
N ILE A 499 8.40 8.30 16.76
CA ILE A 499 7.48 8.11 17.89
C ILE A 499 6.24 9.00 17.73
N LEU A 500 6.43 10.28 17.36
CA LEU A 500 5.35 11.27 17.26
C LEU A 500 5.40 12.00 15.92
N PRO A 501 4.25 12.39 15.36
CA PRO A 501 4.21 13.40 14.32
C PRO A 501 4.75 14.73 14.86
N LEU A 502 5.89 15.16 14.33
CA LEU A 502 6.49 16.46 14.61
C LEU A 502 7.14 16.98 13.32
N SER A 503 6.82 18.22 12.99
CA SER A 503 7.44 18.96 11.90
C SER A 503 7.72 20.40 12.33
N ALA A 504 8.52 21.13 11.56
CA ALA A 504 8.85 22.51 11.87
C ALA A 504 9.26 23.28 10.62
N VAL A 505 9.00 24.59 10.67
CA VAL A 505 9.60 25.57 9.76
C VAL A 505 10.60 26.39 10.56
N ALA A 506 11.83 26.52 10.08
CA ALA A 506 12.86 27.37 10.68
C ALA A 506 13.34 28.42 9.68
N ALA A 507 13.33 29.69 10.08
CA ALA A 507 13.78 30.80 9.23
C ALA A 507 14.17 32.02 10.08
N ASP A 508 14.75 33.02 9.44
CA ASP A 508 15.15 34.27 10.08
C ASP A 508 13.92 35.13 10.46
N GLU A 509 14.09 36.04 11.42
CA GLU A 509 12.97 36.85 11.96
C GLU A 509 12.31 37.70 10.87
N ASN A 510 13.08 38.21 9.91
CA ASN A 510 12.57 38.98 8.78
C ASN A 510 11.72 38.15 7.79
N VAL A 511 11.80 36.81 7.83
CA VAL A 511 11.05 35.88 6.99
C VAL A 511 9.87 35.28 7.75
N LEU A 512 10.10 34.62 8.89
CA LEU A 512 9.04 33.90 9.63
C LEU A 512 8.27 34.80 10.60
N GLY A 513 8.86 35.93 11.02
CA GLY A 513 8.21 36.94 11.87
C GLY A 513 7.11 37.74 11.16
N VAL A 514 6.72 37.34 9.95
CA VAL A 514 5.56 37.92 9.25
C VAL A 514 4.26 37.59 9.95
N PHE A 515 4.12 36.41 10.59
CA PHE A 515 2.87 36.04 11.23
C PHE A 515 2.61 36.83 12.51
N HIS A 516 1.40 37.35 12.62
CA HIS A 516 0.86 37.96 13.84
C HIS A 516 -0.11 37.00 14.55
N PRO A 517 -0.38 37.21 15.87
CA PRO A 517 -1.30 36.36 16.62
C PRO A 517 -2.66 36.19 15.92
N GLY A 518 -3.05 34.94 15.65
CA GLY A 518 -4.32 34.58 15.01
C GLY A 518 -4.24 34.26 13.50
N GLU A 519 -3.14 34.56 12.80
CA GLU A 519 -3.03 34.35 11.34
C GLU A 519 -2.62 32.92 10.93
N HIS A 520 -2.00 32.19 11.86
CA HIS A 520 -1.62 30.79 11.70
C HIS A 520 -1.71 30.09 13.06
N GLY A 521 -2.05 28.80 13.08
CA GLY A 521 -2.17 28.04 14.33
C GLY A 521 -2.32 26.55 14.09
N SER A 522 -2.06 25.77 15.15
CA SER A 522 -2.22 24.32 15.19
C SER A 522 -2.54 23.89 16.62
N THR A 523 -3.49 22.97 16.78
CA THR A 523 -3.87 22.44 18.11
C THR A 523 -2.71 21.71 18.77
N PHE A 524 -2.03 20.84 18.00
CA PHE A 524 -0.96 19.97 18.48
C PHE A 524 0.45 20.51 18.16
N GLY A 525 0.56 21.52 17.27
CA GLY A 525 1.85 22.12 16.92
C GLY A 525 2.56 22.71 18.14
N GLY A 526 3.75 22.19 18.44
CA GLY A 526 4.55 22.61 19.60
C GLY A 526 4.05 22.07 20.94
N ASN A 527 3.34 20.94 20.95
CA ASN A 527 2.94 20.28 22.19
C ASN A 527 4.16 19.78 22.99
N PRO A 528 4.10 19.80 24.34
CA PRO A 528 5.23 19.43 25.19
C PRO A 528 5.83 18.05 24.91
N LEU A 529 4.98 17.05 24.61
CA LEU A 529 5.42 15.69 24.38
C LEU A 529 6.26 15.56 23.10
N ALA A 530 5.79 16.14 22.00
CA ALA A 530 6.55 16.18 20.75
C ALA A 530 7.83 17.00 20.90
N CYS A 531 7.78 18.16 21.56
CA CYS A 531 8.98 18.97 21.82
C CYS A 531 10.05 18.21 22.61
N ALA A 532 9.69 17.48 23.68
CA ALA A 532 10.65 16.70 24.46
C ALA A 532 11.34 15.59 23.63
N VAL A 533 10.58 14.88 22.78
CA VAL A 533 11.14 13.90 21.85
C VAL A 533 12.03 14.57 20.81
N GLY A 534 11.57 15.68 20.23
CA GLY A 534 12.31 16.48 19.26
C GLY A 534 13.66 16.95 19.81
N ARG A 535 13.70 17.50 21.03
CA ARG A 535 14.95 17.88 21.70
C ARG A 535 15.93 16.71 21.86
N SER A 536 15.42 15.52 22.16
CA SER A 536 16.24 14.32 22.24
C SER A 536 16.81 13.91 20.88
N VAL A 537 16.04 14.08 19.80
CA VAL A 537 16.55 13.94 18.42
C VAL A 537 17.66 14.94 18.12
N LEU A 538 17.48 16.23 18.49
CA LEU A 538 18.51 17.25 18.30
C LEU A 538 19.80 16.91 19.07
N GLY A 539 19.66 16.39 20.29
CA GLY A 539 20.80 15.88 21.07
C GLY A 539 21.54 14.75 20.36
N LEU A 540 20.83 13.78 19.77
CA LEU A 540 21.46 12.72 18.98
C LEU A 540 22.20 13.27 17.75
N LEU A 541 21.59 14.22 17.03
CA LEU A 541 22.20 14.86 15.87
C LEU A 541 23.46 15.65 16.22
N SER A 542 23.49 16.33 17.36
CA SER A 542 24.64 17.13 17.80
C SER A 542 25.90 16.30 18.07
N THR A 543 25.78 14.98 18.23
CA THR A 543 26.93 14.09 18.43
C THR A 543 27.77 13.91 17.16
N GLY A 544 27.17 14.12 15.98
CA GLY A 544 27.77 13.81 14.68
C GLY A 544 27.83 12.31 14.36
N GLU A 545 27.42 11.43 15.28
CA GLU A 545 27.51 9.97 15.10
C GLU A 545 26.68 9.51 13.90
N PHE A 546 25.39 9.90 13.85
CA PHE A 546 24.47 9.41 12.82
C PHE A 546 24.80 9.93 11.42
N GLN A 547 25.34 11.14 11.32
CA GLN A 547 25.86 11.71 10.08
C GLN A 547 27.04 10.86 9.59
N HIS A 548 28.02 10.57 10.47
CA HIS A 548 29.15 9.72 10.13
C HIS A 548 28.72 8.31 9.72
N ARG A 549 27.84 7.67 10.49
CA ARG A 549 27.31 6.33 10.21
C ARG A 549 26.60 6.28 8.87
N SER A 550 25.77 7.27 8.58
CA SER A 550 25.05 7.35 7.31
C SER A 550 26.00 7.47 6.12
N SER A 551 27.02 8.33 6.20
CA SER A 551 28.07 8.42 5.17
C SER A 551 28.81 7.08 5.01
N TYR A 552 29.34 6.55 6.10
CA TYR A 552 30.19 5.35 6.09
C TYR A 552 29.46 4.11 5.55
N TYR A 553 28.31 3.77 6.10
CA TYR A 553 27.56 2.59 5.69
C TYR A 553 26.85 2.81 4.35
N GLY A 554 26.47 4.04 4.00
CA GLY A 554 25.96 4.41 2.69
C GLY A 554 26.97 4.11 1.57
N GLU A 555 28.19 4.63 1.71
CA GLU A 555 29.28 4.39 0.76
C GLU A 555 29.66 2.91 0.67
N ARG A 556 29.65 2.19 1.79
CA ARG A 556 29.90 0.75 1.80
C ARG A 556 28.80 -0.03 1.07
N LEU A 557 27.54 0.26 1.37
CA LEU A 557 26.39 -0.42 0.78
C LEU A 557 26.32 -0.18 -0.74
N ALA A 558 26.47 1.07 -1.19
CA ALA A 558 26.47 1.42 -2.61
C ALA A 558 27.58 0.66 -3.37
N ARG A 559 28.83 0.73 -2.90
CA ARG A 559 29.95 0.00 -3.51
C ARG A 559 29.73 -1.51 -3.56
N SER A 560 29.14 -2.08 -2.51
CA SER A 560 28.89 -3.52 -2.43
C SER A 560 27.80 -3.98 -3.41
N LEU A 561 26.72 -3.20 -3.57
CA LEU A 561 25.67 -3.48 -4.54
C LEU A 561 26.17 -3.32 -5.99
N GLU A 562 26.95 -2.28 -6.27
CA GLU A 562 27.60 -2.07 -7.58
C GLU A 562 28.56 -3.22 -7.92
N GLY A 563 29.40 -3.63 -6.96
CA GLY A 563 30.35 -4.72 -7.11
C GLY A 563 29.69 -6.09 -7.33
N ALA A 564 28.47 -6.28 -6.84
CA ALA A 564 27.70 -7.52 -7.01
C ALA A 564 27.15 -7.73 -8.42
N ARG A 565 27.15 -6.70 -9.29
CA ARG A 565 26.68 -6.76 -10.69
C ARG A 565 25.30 -7.42 -10.81
N LEU A 566 24.34 -6.88 -10.07
CA LEU A 566 22.98 -7.40 -9.99
C LEU A 566 22.32 -7.40 -11.39
N PRO A 567 21.82 -8.54 -11.89
CA PRO A 567 21.14 -8.60 -13.18
C PRO A 567 19.80 -7.86 -13.08
N GLY A 568 19.39 -7.22 -14.17
CA GLY A 568 18.14 -6.47 -14.22
C GLY A 568 18.19 -5.09 -13.55
N VAL A 569 19.35 -4.65 -13.04
CA VAL A 569 19.56 -3.32 -12.47
C VAL A 569 20.21 -2.39 -13.51
N ALA A 570 19.58 -1.25 -13.78
CA ALA A 570 20.06 -0.23 -14.70
C ALA A 570 21.05 0.73 -14.04
N ALA A 571 20.73 1.23 -12.85
CA ALA A 571 21.54 2.21 -12.13
C ALA A 571 21.33 2.10 -10.61
N ILE A 572 22.36 2.47 -9.86
CA ILE A 572 22.31 2.65 -8.41
C ILE A 572 22.74 4.08 -8.13
N ARG A 573 22.00 4.78 -7.30
CA ARG A 573 22.37 6.10 -6.77
C ARG A 573 22.27 6.08 -5.27
N ALA A 574 23.18 6.80 -4.61
CA ALA A 574 23.27 6.82 -3.16
C ALA A 574 23.73 8.18 -2.64
N ARG A 575 23.16 8.62 -1.53
CA ARG A 575 23.71 9.70 -0.69
C ARG A 575 23.49 9.35 0.78
N GLY A 576 24.57 9.07 1.50
CA GLY A 576 24.47 8.45 2.82
C GLY A 576 23.72 7.11 2.73
N LEU A 577 23.01 6.75 3.80
CA LEU A 577 22.12 5.58 3.83
C LEU A 577 20.78 5.86 3.13
N TRP A 578 20.83 6.36 1.91
CA TRP A 578 19.64 6.56 1.08
C TRP A 578 19.94 6.24 -0.37
N LEU A 579 19.33 5.16 -0.87
CA LEU A 579 19.62 4.59 -2.17
C LEU A 579 18.36 4.46 -3.03
N GLY A 580 18.52 4.74 -4.32
CA GLY A 580 17.60 4.36 -5.38
C GLY A 580 18.27 3.33 -6.28
N ILE A 581 17.58 2.24 -6.58
CA ILE A 581 18.04 1.15 -7.45
C ILE A 581 17.05 1.02 -8.60
N ASP A 582 17.43 1.47 -9.79
CA ASP A 582 16.58 1.43 -10.98
C ASP A 582 16.65 0.06 -11.65
N LEU A 583 15.50 -0.46 -12.04
CA LEU A 583 15.38 -1.72 -12.78
C LEU A 583 15.35 -1.45 -14.29
N ASP A 584 15.95 -2.34 -15.09
CA ASP A 584 16.07 -2.19 -16.54
C ASP A 584 14.87 -2.73 -17.35
N GLY A 585 13.84 -3.24 -16.65
CA GLY A 585 12.63 -3.81 -17.24
C GLY A 585 12.78 -5.22 -17.83
N ARG A 586 13.97 -5.81 -17.83
CA ARG A 586 14.21 -7.21 -18.29
C ARG A 586 14.07 -8.24 -17.17
N GLY A 587 14.00 -7.77 -15.92
CA GLY A 587 13.85 -8.57 -14.71
C GLY A 587 12.46 -8.45 -14.08
N PRO A 588 12.32 -8.78 -12.78
CA PRO A 588 11.06 -8.57 -12.08
C PRO A 588 10.66 -7.09 -12.04
N THR A 589 9.37 -6.82 -11.89
CA THR A 589 8.88 -5.47 -11.56
C THR A 589 9.37 -5.04 -10.17
N GLY A 590 9.28 -3.74 -9.85
CA GLY A 590 9.63 -3.24 -8.51
C GLY A 590 8.81 -3.90 -7.40
N ARG A 591 7.52 -4.15 -7.65
CA ARG A 591 6.63 -4.85 -6.71
C ARG A 591 7.06 -6.31 -6.50
N GLU A 592 7.30 -7.05 -7.59
CA GLU A 592 7.74 -8.44 -7.53
C GLU A 592 9.09 -8.59 -6.81
N LEU A 593 10.03 -7.68 -7.07
CA LEU A 593 11.32 -7.67 -6.37
C LEU A 593 11.14 -7.37 -4.88
N SER A 594 10.26 -6.43 -4.53
CA SER A 594 9.93 -6.12 -3.13
C SER A 594 9.35 -7.35 -2.40
N GLU A 595 8.48 -8.11 -3.06
CA GLU A 595 7.90 -9.35 -2.51
C GLU A 595 8.92 -10.50 -2.41
N ARG A 596 9.85 -10.59 -3.37
CA ARG A 596 10.99 -11.53 -3.27
C ARG A 596 11.90 -11.19 -2.10
N LEU A 597 12.23 -9.91 -1.91
CA LEU A 597 13.05 -9.45 -0.78
C LEU A 597 12.33 -9.68 0.55
N LEU A 598 11.02 -9.46 0.61
CA LEU A 598 10.19 -9.77 1.78
C LEU A 598 10.34 -11.24 2.17
N ARG A 599 10.17 -12.18 1.22
CA ARG A 599 10.33 -13.62 1.50
C ARG A 599 11.73 -14.00 2.00
N LEU A 600 12.72 -13.17 1.71
CA LEU A 600 14.09 -13.36 2.19
C LEU A 600 14.40 -12.57 3.48
N GLY A 601 13.43 -11.90 4.09
CA GLY A 601 13.60 -11.17 5.34
C GLY A 601 14.09 -9.73 5.21
N LEU A 602 13.95 -9.10 4.03
CA LEU A 602 14.27 -7.68 3.83
C LEU A 602 13.01 -6.90 3.42
N LEU A 603 12.65 -5.87 4.17
CA LEU A 603 11.59 -4.94 3.78
C LEU A 603 12.16 -3.85 2.88
N ALA A 604 11.74 -3.85 1.62
CA ALA A 604 12.04 -2.80 0.66
C ALA A 604 10.78 -2.53 -0.16
N LYS A 605 10.64 -1.32 -0.70
CA LYS A 605 9.46 -0.93 -1.47
C LYS A 605 9.87 -0.13 -2.69
N ASP A 606 9.17 -0.39 -3.78
CA ASP A 606 9.34 0.34 -5.02
C ASP A 606 8.71 1.74 -4.95
N THR A 607 9.14 2.60 -5.87
CA THR A 607 8.43 3.80 -6.26
C THR A 607 8.30 3.82 -7.78
N HIS A 608 7.15 4.30 -8.26
CA HIS A 608 6.79 4.34 -9.68
C HIS A 608 6.94 2.99 -10.43
N GLY A 609 6.91 1.85 -9.72
CA GLY A 609 6.99 0.51 -10.30
C GLY A 609 8.38 0.02 -10.74
N HIS A 610 9.38 0.90 -10.81
CA HIS A 610 10.68 0.57 -11.43
C HIS A 610 11.92 0.99 -10.62
N THR A 611 11.77 1.70 -9.50
CA THR A 611 12.89 2.03 -8.61
C THR A 611 12.69 1.41 -7.24
N ILE A 612 13.60 0.57 -6.76
CA ILE A 612 13.61 0.13 -5.35
C ILE A 612 14.28 1.18 -4.49
N ARG A 613 13.62 1.58 -3.40
CA ARG A 613 14.19 2.48 -2.40
C ARG A 613 14.72 1.70 -1.21
N ILE A 614 15.94 2.05 -0.79
CA ILE A 614 16.58 1.53 0.42
C ILE A 614 17.03 2.71 1.29
N ALA A 615 16.46 2.80 2.48
CA ALA A 615 16.71 3.82 3.49
C ALA A 615 16.66 3.22 4.90
N PRO A 616 17.53 2.25 5.25
CA PRO A 616 17.48 1.58 6.54
C PRO A 616 17.73 2.56 7.70
N PRO A 617 17.36 2.23 8.95
CA PRO A 617 17.77 3.00 10.11
C PRO A 617 19.28 3.18 10.18
N LEU A 618 19.75 4.36 10.60
CA LEU A 618 21.17 4.72 10.62
C LEU A 618 21.98 3.93 11.67
N VAL A 619 21.30 3.16 12.51
CA VAL A 619 21.87 2.25 13.50
C VAL A 619 22.37 0.91 12.91
N ILE A 620 22.16 0.65 11.61
CA ILE A 620 22.68 -0.57 10.96
C ILE A 620 24.21 -0.68 11.09
N GLY A 621 24.72 -1.90 11.19
CA GLY A 621 26.15 -2.20 11.21
C GLY A 621 26.60 -2.99 9.99
N ASP A 622 27.80 -3.58 10.10
CA ASP A 622 28.39 -4.28 8.97
C ASP A 622 27.59 -5.51 8.53
N ALA A 623 27.04 -6.25 9.50
CA ALA A 623 26.24 -7.44 9.26
C ALA A 623 24.93 -7.11 8.53
N GLU A 624 24.26 -6.02 8.87
CA GLU A 624 23.04 -5.58 8.16
C GLU A 624 23.34 -5.12 6.73
N VAL A 625 24.45 -4.43 6.49
CA VAL A 625 24.87 -4.07 5.12
C VAL A 625 25.11 -5.33 4.29
N ASP A 626 25.83 -6.32 4.82
CA ASP A 626 26.06 -7.60 4.13
C ASP A 626 24.74 -8.35 3.93
N PHE A 627 23.83 -8.30 4.90
CA PHE A 627 22.50 -8.88 4.77
C PHE A 627 21.76 -8.26 3.58
N ILE A 628 21.67 -6.93 3.47
CA ILE A 628 21.01 -6.25 2.35
C ILE A 628 21.59 -6.72 1.01
N VAL A 629 22.91 -6.65 0.85
CA VAL A 629 23.58 -7.03 -0.40
C VAL A 629 23.29 -8.49 -0.78
N ASN A 630 23.40 -9.42 0.18
CA ASN A 630 23.14 -10.82 -0.04
C ASN A 630 21.68 -11.10 -0.45
N ARG A 631 20.73 -10.34 0.09
CA ARG A 631 19.30 -10.49 -0.25
C ARG A 631 18.98 -9.99 -1.65
N PHE A 632 19.59 -8.89 -2.07
CA PHE A 632 19.52 -8.45 -3.48
C PHE A 632 20.13 -9.48 -4.44
N VAL A 633 21.30 -10.02 -4.10
CA VAL A 633 21.96 -11.08 -4.90
C VAL A 633 21.04 -12.31 -5.04
N GLN A 634 20.43 -12.76 -3.95
CA GLN A 634 19.52 -13.91 -3.96
C GLN A 634 18.23 -13.62 -4.74
N ALA A 635 17.58 -12.48 -4.51
CA ALA A 635 16.30 -12.14 -5.14
C ALA A 635 16.41 -11.96 -6.67
N LEU A 636 17.59 -11.54 -7.14
CA LEU A 636 17.88 -11.32 -8.56
C LEU A 636 18.67 -12.49 -9.20
N GLY A 637 19.04 -13.52 -8.45
CA GLY A 637 19.79 -14.67 -8.97
C GLY A 637 21.22 -14.34 -9.41
N ALA A 638 21.86 -13.34 -8.78
CA ALA A 638 23.24 -12.94 -9.08
C ALA A 638 24.28 -13.86 -8.42
N ARG A 639 25.54 -13.79 -8.86
CA ARG A 639 26.69 -14.47 -8.20
C ARG A 639 27.53 -13.43 -7.45
N TYR A 640 27.72 -13.60 -6.15
CA TYR A 640 28.60 -12.75 -5.33
C TYR A 640 30.07 -12.98 -5.70
N SER A 641 30.82 -11.92 -6.03
CA SER A 641 32.27 -11.99 -6.23
C SER A 641 32.99 -11.32 -5.06
N ALA A 642 33.59 -12.12 -4.18
CA ALA A 642 34.26 -11.65 -2.96
C ALA A 642 35.58 -10.87 -3.20
N GLN A 643 35.92 -10.52 -4.45
CA GLN A 643 37.23 -9.96 -4.80
C GLN A 643 37.35 -8.42 -4.69
N LEU A 644 36.32 -7.70 -4.21
CA LEU A 644 36.33 -6.24 -4.16
C LEU A 644 36.22 -5.63 -2.74
N ALA A 645 36.32 -6.45 -1.68
CA ALA A 645 36.23 -6.01 -0.29
C ALA A 645 37.61 -5.88 0.41
N ALA A 646 38.63 -5.40 -0.31
CA ALA A 646 39.94 -5.09 0.25
C ALA A 646 40.28 -3.60 0.04
#